data_AF-X0KKI8-F1
#
_entry.id   AF-X0KKI8-F1
#
_cell.length_a   1.000
_cell.length_b   1.000
_cell.length_c   1.000
_cell.angle_alpha   90.00
_cell.angle_beta   90.00
_cell.angle_gamma   90.00
#
_symmetry.space_group_name_H-M   'P 1'
#
loop_
_entity.id
_entity.type
_entity.pdbx_description
1 polymer ?
#
loop_
_entity_poly.entity_id
_entity_poly.type
_entity_poly.pdbx_seq_one_letter_code
_entity_poly.pdbx_strand_id
1 'polypeptide(L)'
;MLQTLCRAPHVRYWIVETVRTRCGSRGSSRSSRSSSREGSGGVDAGLLKLIRSCEKELGKAAAERRRKVEVPGGVDQESRWVQFMKWAAHLQGKDKLALHRAGMSPIPKTSEQKLWKQEARDANASLRALVESFRRELARGLERLDRVPDETLKWLGSIDATKPVTKPFGHKQEAATMERYSADWERYLCYCARVWPLGRDKAREEHGIRFTDEQWGHLADVIRQLDIVADYNKRREEDQSQRRRQPQQQQHQKSNSNREAEAEADSDTDFDSDVNSDVAALDQAVCRFCISSIKQKLGRKQYRNPLLHFTAVLGIKEDGNWVPAHSHTRFLAGFLWCGRVLMLEHFFEDDPYDSEDSACETSFAAIERFHKGHHEWLTSGSYSPFGTIIRWMTYGRGYRNHEEGQARLWWDSDGKTINYLGESITVAGFQSTAQAVLQEAEDWLDKLMGGRWKKGELQQTVRLRDIADSLVYEGPGQSFATNRKNAWLQPGAEKLADIMGKRLWKMTNAGDGSKRYTCRRGAVIEYLGWLKLFRTKMYPATHIWGGQPGRGPEVATLKHCDIEQLPKNIFVFDGQVVIITDRDKSKGLSGGTGGRKVARFLPERLSRMMVAYIAWLLPFEKVLHRLAGIRGPSDSLDPWIWKSAEKGIWDMAILSKQLALVSGVEIGARLMVSSYRHVAVEMGRKIKGLIIRQIDLEAAEADSDNEVADLITGERRRQPRVEYVWDSQATHGSRIARGHYGVNL
;
A
#
# COMPACT_ATOMS: atom_id res chain seq x y z
N MET A 1 -30.04 -5.75 2.36
CA MET A 1 -30.42 -4.66 3.28
C MET A 1 -29.33 -3.58 3.21
N LEU A 2 -29.57 -2.49 2.48
CA LEU A 2 -28.64 -1.35 2.35
C LEU A 2 -29.51 -0.08 2.35
N GLN A 3 -29.30 0.78 3.34
CA GLN A 3 -30.05 2.02 3.57
C GLN A 3 -29.74 3.07 2.48
N THR A 4 -30.79 3.67 1.92
CA THR A 4 -30.76 4.95 1.20
C THR A 4 -31.31 6.06 2.10
N LEU A 5 -30.78 7.28 1.95
CA LEU A 5 -31.12 8.47 2.75
C LEU A 5 -32.61 8.87 2.62
N CYS A 6 -33.14 9.34 3.74
CA CYS A 6 -34.53 9.61 4.13
C CYS A 6 -35.45 10.39 3.17
N ARG A 7 -36.76 10.14 3.32
CA ARG A 7 -37.81 11.13 3.68
C ARG A 7 -39.06 10.40 4.19
N ALA A 8 -39.63 10.84 5.32
CA ALA A 8 -40.98 10.45 5.77
C ALA A 8 -42.03 11.37 5.09
N PRO A 9 -43.35 11.06 5.08
CA PRO A 9 -44.07 10.00 5.78
C PRO A 9 -44.84 9.03 4.87
N HIS A 10 -45.02 7.79 5.35
CA HIS A 10 -45.77 6.67 4.74
C HIS A 10 -45.01 5.87 3.65
N VAL A 11 -44.38 4.75 4.02
CA VAL A 11 -44.88 3.36 3.89
C VAL A 11 -43.78 2.37 4.34
N ARG A 12 -44.22 1.17 4.69
CA ARG A 12 -43.65 0.11 5.52
C ARG A 12 -42.47 -0.64 4.87
N TYR A 13 -41.63 -1.23 5.73
CA TYR A 13 -40.53 -2.13 5.40
C TYR A 13 -41.02 -3.46 4.81
N TRP A 14 -40.30 -4.00 3.83
CA TRP A 14 -40.46 -5.39 3.41
C TRP A 14 -39.61 -6.31 4.30
N ILE A 15 -40.28 -7.20 5.04
CA ILE A 15 -39.70 -8.42 5.59
C ILE A 15 -40.09 -9.53 4.60
N VAL A 16 -39.12 -10.24 4.03
CA VAL A 16 -39.41 -11.48 3.31
C VAL A 16 -39.60 -12.57 4.37
N GLU A 17 -40.85 -12.94 4.61
CA GLU A 17 -41.20 -14.12 5.41
C GLU A 17 -40.71 -15.40 4.73
N THR A 18 -40.25 -16.32 5.55
CA THR A 18 -39.83 -17.68 5.21
C THR A 18 -41.04 -18.54 4.86
N VAL A 19 -41.25 -18.81 3.57
CA VAL A 19 -42.19 -19.86 3.18
C VAL A 19 -41.51 -21.22 3.31
N ARG A 20 -41.98 -21.99 4.30
CA ARG A 20 -41.84 -23.45 4.35
C ARG A 20 -42.48 -24.06 3.11
N THR A 21 -41.76 -24.94 2.40
CA THR A 21 -42.40 -25.93 1.53
C THR A 21 -41.92 -27.34 1.85
N ARG A 22 -42.94 -28.20 1.92
CA ARG A 22 -42.96 -29.59 2.36
C ARG A 22 -42.13 -30.52 1.47
N CYS A 23 -41.66 -31.56 2.15
CA CYS A 23 -41.23 -32.85 1.66
C CYS A 23 -42.18 -33.45 0.60
N GLY A 24 -41.59 -34.01 -0.46
CA GLY A 24 -42.21 -34.95 -1.40
C GLY A 24 -41.19 -36.00 -1.80
N SER A 25 -41.32 -37.19 -1.22
CA SER A 25 -40.48 -38.37 -1.44
C SER A 25 -41.02 -39.24 -2.58
N ARG A 26 -40.13 -39.79 -3.42
CA ARG A 26 -40.20 -41.04 -4.22
C ARG A 26 -39.19 -40.92 -5.37
N GLY A 27 -38.34 -41.88 -5.73
CA GLY A 27 -38.15 -43.26 -5.30
C GLY A 27 -36.93 -43.84 -6.03
N SER A 28 -36.35 -44.87 -5.42
CA SER A 28 -35.21 -45.69 -5.84
C SER A 28 -35.34 -46.31 -7.24
N SER A 29 -34.23 -46.51 -7.98
CA SER A 29 -33.66 -47.86 -8.21
C SER A 29 -32.59 -47.93 -9.31
N ARG A 30 -31.63 -48.83 -9.06
CA ARG A 30 -30.56 -49.33 -9.93
C ARG A 30 -31.12 -50.03 -11.20
N SER A 31 -30.40 -49.96 -12.32
CA SER A 31 -29.55 -51.08 -12.78
C SER A 31 -29.11 -50.92 -14.23
N SER A 32 -27.89 -51.43 -14.45
CA SER A 32 -27.16 -51.69 -15.68
C SER A 32 -27.93 -52.41 -16.78
N ARG A 33 -27.63 -52.09 -18.06
CA ARG A 33 -27.20 -53.09 -19.04
C ARG A 33 -26.51 -52.47 -20.27
N SER A 34 -25.49 -53.20 -20.67
CA SER A 34 -24.56 -53.05 -21.79
C SER A 34 -25.20 -53.07 -23.17
N SER A 35 -24.62 -52.31 -24.11
CA SER A 35 -24.52 -52.73 -25.50
C SER A 35 -23.13 -52.39 -26.04
N SER A 36 -22.58 -53.37 -26.74
CA SER A 36 -21.20 -53.56 -27.16
C SER A 36 -20.83 -52.90 -28.50
N ARG A 37 -19.51 -52.77 -28.69
CA ARG A 37 -18.71 -52.63 -29.93
C ARG A 37 -18.65 -51.24 -30.57
N GLU A 38 -17.45 -50.67 -30.64
CA GLU A 38 -16.55 -50.81 -31.80
C GLU A 38 -15.13 -50.31 -31.47
N GLY A 39 -14.15 -50.86 -32.19
CA GLY A 39 -12.76 -51.00 -31.75
C GLY A 39 -11.92 -49.73 -31.66
N SER A 40 -11.00 -49.71 -30.68
CA SER A 40 -9.82 -48.86 -30.74
C SER A 40 -8.59 -49.75 -30.95
N GLY A 41 -8.05 -49.72 -32.17
CA GLY A 41 -6.67 -50.14 -32.39
C GLY A 41 -5.77 -49.36 -31.43
N GLY A 42 -5.06 -50.07 -30.57
CA GLY A 42 -4.08 -49.45 -29.69
C GLY A 42 -3.10 -48.67 -30.55
N VAL A 43 -2.96 -47.37 -30.28
CA VAL A 43 -2.00 -46.51 -30.96
C VAL A 43 -0.62 -47.16 -30.81
N ASP A 44 0.01 -47.49 -31.94
CA ASP A 44 1.33 -48.11 -31.98
C ASP A 44 2.30 -47.37 -31.04
N ALA A 45 2.93 -48.10 -30.14
CA ALA A 45 3.88 -47.56 -29.17
C ALA A 45 5.04 -46.82 -29.86
N GLY A 46 5.38 -47.20 -31.10
CA GLY A 46 6.32 -46.51 -31.97
C GLY A 46 5.86 -45.09 -32.33
N LEU A 47 4.61 -44.93 -32.76
CA LEU A 47 3.99 -43.64 -33.09
C LEU A 47 3.89 -42.73 -31.86
N LEU A 48 3.50 -43.26 -30.70
CA LEU A 48 3.47 -42.49 -29.44
C LEU A 48 4.86 -42.01 -29.03
N LYS A 49 5.91 -42.81 -29.26
CA LYS A 49 7.30 -42.41 -28.97
C LYS A 49 7.78 -41.31 -29.93
N LEU A 50 7.41 -41.40 -31.22
CA LEU A 50 7.71 -40.37 -32.22
C LEU A 50 6.99 -39.06 -31.90
N ILE A 51 5.70 -39.11 -31.55
CA ILE A 51 4.90 -37.94 -31.15
C ILE A 51 5.50 -37.30 -29.91
N ARG A 52 5.81 -38.06 -28.84
CA ARG A 52 6.46 -37.51 -27.64
C ARG A 52 7.83 -36.88 -27.94
N SER A 53 8.60 -37.46 -28.85
CA SER A 53 9.88 -36.88 -29.28
C SER A 53 9.66 -35.58 -30.06
N CYS A 54 8.68 -35.55 -30.96
CA CYS A 54 8.31 -34.36 -31.73
C CYS A 54 7.75 -33.26 -30.80
N GLU A 55 6.88 -33.60 -29.84
CA GLU A 55 6.39 -32.68 -28.79
C GLU A 55 7.52 -32.16 -27.91
N LYS A 56 8.54 -32.99 -27.61
CA LYS A 56 9.72 -32.57 -26.86
C LYS A 56 10.59 -31.61 -27.68
N GLU A 57 10.80 -31.87 -28.97
CA GLU A 57 11.54 -30.98 -29.86
C GLU A 57 10.78 -29.69 -30.16
N LEU A 58 9.47 -29.76 -30.41
CA LEU A 58 8.57 -28.61 -30.52
C LEU A 58 8.53 -27.83 -29.21
N GLY A 59 8.54 -28.51 -28.07
CA GLY A 59 8.61 -27.93 -26.73
C GLY A 59 9.94 -27.22 -26.47
N LYS A 60 11.08 -27.80 -26.88
CA LYS A 60 12.40 -27.16 -26.84
C LYS A 60 12.48 -25.96 -27.78
N ALA A 61 12.02 -26.10 -29.02
CA ALA A 61 11.99 -25.01 -30.00
C ALA A 61 11.03 -23.89 -29.59
N ALA A 62 9.89 -24.21 -28.96
CA ALA A 62 8.98 -23.23 -28.37
C ALA A 62 9.60 -22.57 -27.12
N ALA A 63 10.32 -23.30 -26.29
CA ALA A 63 11.04 -22.76 -25.14
C ALA A 63 12.18 -21.83 -25.58
N GLU A 64 12.92 -22.17 -26.64
CA GLU A 64 13.98 -21.34 -27.20
C GLU A 64 13.44 -20.09 -27.90
N ARG A 65 12.31 -20.20 -28.63
CA ARG A 65 11.57 -19.04 -29.15
C ARG A 65 11.07 -18.13 -28.03
N ARG A 66 10.52 -18.68 -26.94
CA ARG A 66 10.09 -17.90 -25.76
C ARG A 66 11.25 -17.21 -25.05
N ARG A 67 12.45 -17.78 -25.12
CA ARG A 67 13.68 -17.29 -24.46
C ARG A 67 14.26 -16.05 -25.15
N LYS A 68 14.15 -15.93 -26.46
CA LYS A 68 14.56 -14.72 -27.20
C LYS A 68 13.42 -13.72 -27.34
N VAL A 69 13.74 -12.44 -27.46
CA VAL A 69 12.75 -11.42 -27.82
C VAL A 69 12.54 -11.46 -29.33
N GLU A 70 11.31 -11.77 -29.74
CA GLU A 70 10.87 -11.71 -31.13
C GLU A 70 10.06 -10.41 -31.35
N VAL A 71 10.13 -9.86 -32.58
CA VAL A 71 9.23 -8.80 -33.03
C VAL A 71 8.01 -9.50 -33.63
N PRO A 72 6.83 -9.43 -33.02
CA PRO A 72 5.67 -10.13 -33.54
C PRO A 72 5.24 -9.51 -34.88
N GLY A 73 5.11 -10.36 -35.90
CA GLY A 73 4.58 -9.98 -37.20
C GLY A 73 3.06 -9.91 -37.16
N GLY A 74 2.50 -8.81 -36.66
CA GLY A 74 1.06 -8.56 -36.71
C GLY A 74 0.58 -7.44 -35.76
N VAL A 75 -0.47 -6.71 -36.19
CA VAL A 75 -1.00 -5.53 -35.49
C VAL A 75 -1.71 -5.89 -34.16
N ASP A 76 -2.13 -7.14 -33.98
CA ASP A 76 -2.95 -7.63 -32.85
C ASP A 76 -2.22 -8.52 -31.82
N GLN A 77 -0.89 -8.66 -31.90
CA GLN A 77 -0.13 -9.56 -31.01
C GLN A 77 0.53 -8.87 -29.79
N GLU A 78 0.50 -7.53 -29.70
CA GLU A 78 1.11 -6.78 -28.60
C GLU A 78 0.16 -5.74 -28.00
N SER A 79 0.29 -5.49 -26.69
CA SER A 79 -0.40 -4.35 -26.09
C SER A 79 0.10 -3.04 -26.69
N ARG A 80 -0.78 -2.04 -26.85
CA ARG A 80 -0.38 -0.71 -27.36
C ARG A 80 0.70 -0.05 -26.48
N TRP A 81 0.80 -0.45 -25.21
CA TRP A 81 1.90 -0.05 -24.34
C TRP A 81 3.24 -0.62 -24.80
N VAL A 82 3.32 -1.93 -25.08
CA VAL A 82 4.54 -2.56 -25.58
C VAL A 82 4.93 -1.99 -26.95
N GLN A 83 3.96 -1.75 -27.83
CA GLN A 83 4.19 -1.10 -29.13
C GLN A 83 4.72 0.34 -28.97
N PHE A 84 4.12 1.12 -28.07
CA PHE A 84 4.58 2.49 -27.78
C PHE A 84 6.01 2.51 -27.22
N MET A 85 6.32 1.59 -26.31
CA MET A 85 7.65 1.46 -25.72
C MET A 85 8.66 0.88 -26.71
N LYS A 86 8.22 0.13 -27.74
CA LYS A 86 9.07 -0.52 -28.74
C LYS A 86 10.07 -1.50 -28.12
N TRP A 87 9.69 -2.16 -27.02
CA TRP A 87 10.58 -3.09 -26.31
C TRP A 87 10.99 -4.28 -27.18
N ALA A 88 10.05 -4.87 -27.92
CA ALA A 88 10.33 -5.99 -28.80
C ALA A 88 11.36 -5.65 -29.88
N ALA A 89 11.21 -4.48 -30.51
CA ALA A 89 12.17 -3.99 -31.50
C ALA A 89 13.53 -3.61 -30.90
N HIS A 90 13.55 -3.03 -29.71
CA HIS A 90 14.80 -2.62 -29.05
C HIS A 90 15.62 -3.82 -28.54
N LEU A 91 14.96 -4.82 -27.96
CA LEU A 91 15.60 -5.99 -27.37
C LEU A 91 15.60 -7.21 -28.31
N GLN A 92 15.32 -7.01 -29.60
CA GLN A 92 15.21 -8.08 -30.59
C GLN A 92 16.43 -9.01 -30.56
N GLY A 93 16.16 -10.32 -30.49
CA GLY A 93 17.18 -11.37 -30.48
C GLY A 93 17.92 -11.56 -29.14
N LYS A 94 17.68 -10.71 -28.13
CA LYS A 94 18.31 -10.83 -26.80
C LYS A 94 17.62 -11.89 -25.94
N ASP A 95 18.38 -12.50 -25.03
CA ASP A 95 17.87 -13.48 -24.07
C ASP A 95 17.12 -12.80 -22.93
N LYS A 96 15.81 -13.05 -22.84
CA LYS A 96 14.92 -12.45 -21.83
C LYS A 96 15.31 -12.83 -20.40
N LEU A 97 15.67 -14.10 -20.19
CA LEU A 97 16.01 -14.60 -18.86
C LEU A 97 17.36 -14.05 -18.40
N ALA A 98 18.33 -13.93 -19.30
CA ALA A 98 19.62 -13.31 -19.00
C ALA A 98 19.46 -11.84 -18.61
N LEU A 99 18.68 -11.07 -19.39
CA LEU A 99 18.35 -9.67 -19.09
C LEU A 99 17.64 -9.54 -17.73
N HIS A 100 16.60 -10.36 -17.49
CA HIS A 100 15.85 -10.35 -16.25
C HIS A 100 16.74 -10.67 -15.03
N ARG A 101 17.55 -11.73 -15.11
CA ARG A 101 18.49 -12.13 -14.04
C ARG A 101 19.53 -11.06 -13.74
N ALA A 102 20.10 -10.45 -14.79
CA ALA A 102 21.06 -9.37 -14.62
C ALA A 102 20.44 -8.14 -13.95
N GLY A 103 19.13 -7.93 -14.07
CA GLY A 103 18.39 -6.81 -13.47
C GLY A 103 17.83 -7.08 -12.06
N MET A 104 18.21 -8.17 -11.39
CA MET A 104 17.72 -8.50 -10.05
C MET A 104 18.47 -7.73 -8.94
N SER A 105 17.83 -7.51 -7.80
CA SER A 105 18.48 -6.97 -6.61
C SER A 105 19.57 -7.92 -6.08
N PRO A 106 20.55 -7.44 -5.29
CA PRO A 106 21.49 -8.32 -4.60
C PRO A 106 20.74 -9.23 -3.61
N ILE A 107 21.30 -10.42 -3.36
CA ILE A 107 20.75 -11.37 -2.41
C ILE A 107 21.03 -10.86 -0.99
N PRO A 108 20.04 -10.79 -0.08
CA PRO A 108 20.26 -10.39 1.30
C PRO A 108 21.26 -11.29 2.03
N LYS A 109 22.03 -10.72 2.98
CA LYS A 109 23.04 -11.46 3.78
C LYS A 109 22.46 -12.71 4.46
N THR A 110 21.19 -12.65 4.91
CA THR A 110 20.48 -13.80 5.53
C THR A 110 20.25 -14.98 4.58
N SER A 111 20.22 -14.73 3.27
CA SER A 111 20.01 -15.74 2.23
C SER A 111 21.30 -16.08 1.46
N GLU A 112 22.42 -15.47 1.82
CA GLU A 112 23.72 -15.62 1.15
C GLU A 112 24.29 -17.05 1.28
N GLN A 113 23.91 -17.77 2.34
CA GLN A 113 24.24 -19.19 2.53
C GLN A 113 23.73 -20.09 1.41
N LYS A 114 22.71 -19.65 0.64
CA LYS A 114 22.19 -20.39 -0.53
C LYS A 114 23.16 -20.36 -1.72
N LEU A 115 24.15 -19.47 -1.71
CA LEU A 115 25.22 -19.44 -2.71
C LEU A 115 26.30 -20.44 -2.29
N TRP A 116 26.51 -21.47 -3.11
CA TRP A 116 27.47 -22.54 -2.82
C TRP A 116 28.92 -22.13 -3.10
N LYS A 117 29.15 -21.29 -4.11
CA LYS A 117 30.49 -20.85 -4.53
C LYS A 117 30.92 -19.58 -3.79
N GLN A 118 32.17 -19.54 -3.33
CA GLN A 118 32.72 -18.36 -2.64
C GLN A 118 32.77 -17.13 -3.56
N GLU A 119 33.18 -17.29 -4.81
CA GLU A 119 33.17 -16.21 -5.81
C GLU A 119 31.79 -15.56 -5.98
N ALA A 120 30.72 -16.36 -5.93
CA ALA A 120 29.36 -15.85 -6.03
C ALA A 120 28.95 -15.07 -4.77
N ARG A 121 29.48 -15.45 -3.59
CA ARG A 121 29.28 -14.72 -2.33
C ARG A 121 30.04 -13.40 -2.36
N ASP A 122 31.31 -13.41 -2.76
CA ASP A 122 32.16 -12.22 -2.86
C ASP A 122 31.57 -11.22 -3.87
N ALA A 123 31.10 -11.69 -5.03
CA ALA A 123 30.39 -10.87 -6.01
C ALA A 123 29.07 -10.31 -5.45
N ASN A 124 28.30 -11.11 -4.70
CA ASN A 124 27.06 -10.64 -4.07
C ASN A 124 27.33 -9.61 -2.95
N ALA A 125 28.37 -9.80 -2.15
CA ALA A 125 28.80 -8.86 -1.12
C ALA A 125 29.22 -7.52 -1.72
N SER A 126 29.96 -7.54 -2.83
CA SER A 126 30.31 -6.35 -3.60
C SER A 126 29.06 -5.62 -4.11
N LEU A 127 28.08 -6.33 -4.65
CA LEU A 127 26.80 -5.71 -5.05
C LEU A 127 26.02 -5.12 -3.86
N ARG A 128 26.12 -5.70 -2.65
CA ARG A 128 25.53 -5.13 -1.44
C ARG A 128 26.21 -3.83 -1.03
N ALA A 129 27.54 -3.78 -1.05
CA ALA A 129 28.31 -2.56 -0.76
C ALA A 129 27.99 -1.42 -1.75
N LEU A 130 27.83 -1.75 -3.04
CA LEU A 130 27.39 -0.79 -4.07
C LEU A 130 26.00 -0.22 -3.77
N VAL A 131 25.06 -1.05 -3.32
CA VAL A 131 23.71 -0.63 -2.95
C VAL A 131 23.70 0.22 -1.68
N GLU A 132 24.55 -0.10 -0.70
CA GLU A 132 24.72 0.70 0.51
C GLU A 132 25.30 2.08 0.20
N SER A 133 26.26 2.16 -0.72
CA SER A 133 26.80 3.42 -1.24
C SER A 133 25.74 4.30 -1.86
N PHE A 134 24.92 3.73 -2.76
CA PHE A 134 23.79 4.46 -3.33
C PHE A 134 22.80 4.98 -2.28
N ARG A 135 22.54 4.20 -1.22
CA ARG A 135 21.63 4.62 -0.14
C ARG A 135 22.20 5.79 0.68
N ARG A 136 23.52 5.83 0.91
CA ARG A 136 24.19 6.96 1.58
C ARG A 136 24.08 8.23 0.73
N GLU A 137 24.35 8.13 -0.57
CA GLU A 137 24.18 9.27 -1.49
C GLU A 137 22.72 9.76 -1.57
N LEU A 138 21.77 8.83 -1.60
CA LEU A 138 20.35 9.18 -1.55
C LEU A 138 19.98 9.84 -0.22
N ALA A 139 20.52 9.38 0.92
CA ALA A 139 20.30 9.98 2.23
C ALA A 139 20.88 11.40 2.31
N ARG A 140 22.09 11.61 1.79
CA ARG A 140 22.71 12.94 1.68
C ARG A 140 21.83 13.91 0.88
N GLY A 141 21.33 13.49 -0.29
CA GLY A 141 20.40 14.31 -1.07
C GLY A 141 19.03 14.52 -0.40
N LEU A 142 18.61 13.63 0.50
CA LEU A 142 17.41 13.85 1.32
C LEU A 142 17.65 14.92 2.38
N GLU A 143 18.81 14.95 3.03
CA GLU A 143 19.17 16.02 3.97
C GLU A 143 19.21 17.39 3.28
N ARG A 144 19.58 17.44 2.00
CA ARG A 144 19.52 18.66 1.19
C ARG A 144 18.09 19.20 1.03
N LEU A 145 17.07 18.35 1.05
CA LEU A 145 15.67 18.81 0.94
C LEU A 145 15.27 19.74 2.08
N ASP A 146 15.80 19.52 3.27
CA ASP A 146 15.48 20.33 4.45
C ASP A 146 16.23 21.68 4.47
N ARG A 147 17.20 21.87 3.57
CA ARG A 147 18.07 23.06 3.50
C ARG A 147 17.79 23.98 2.32
N VAL A 148 16.96 23.56 1.37
CA VAL A 148 16.61 24.39 0.20
C VAL A 148 15.22 25.01 0.35
N PRO A 149 14.96 26.20 -0.23
CA PRO A 149 13.67 26.84 -0.15
C PRO A 149 12.52 25.99 -0.72
N ASP A 150 11.33 26.10 -0.12
CA ASP A 150 10.10 25.46 -0.59
C ASP A 150 9.81 25.74 -2.08
N GLU A 151 10.18 26.92 -2.57
CA GLU A 151 10.01 27.29 -3.98
C GLU A 151 10.89 26.42 -4.89
N THR A 152 12.16 26.23 -4.55
CA THR A 152 13.08 25.31 -5.24
C THR A 152 12.50 23.89 -5.27
N LEU A 153 11.93 23.43 -4.15
CA LEU A 153 11.30 22.11 -4.05
C LEU A 153 10.04 21.99 -4.93
N LYS A 154 9.23 23.05 -5.04
CA LYS A 154 8.08 23.07 -5.97
C LYS A 154 8.54 23.01 -7.44
N TRP A 155 9.65 23.64 -7.78
CA TRP A 155 10.25 23.52 -9.11
C TRP A 155 10.79 22.11 -9.35
N LEU A 156 11.51 21.53 -8.38
CA LEU A 156 12.05 20.16 -8.47
C LEU A 156 10.94 19.13 -8.74
N GLY A 157 9.78 19.31 -8.11
CA GLY A 157 8.61 18.48 -8.33
C GLY A 157 7.98 18.63 -9.72
N SER A 158 8.16 19.78 -10.36
CA SER A 158 7.54 20.11 -11.63
C SER A 158 8.13 19.34 -12.81
N ILE A 159 7.26 18.99 -13.75
CA ILE A 159 7.62 18.47 -15.06
C ILE A 159 7.61 19.57 -16.13
N ASP A 160 7.13 20.76 -15.78
CA ASP A 160 7.02 21.92 -16.64
C ASP A 160 8.14 22.90 -16.30
N ALA A 161 8.80 23.40 -17.33
CA ALA A 161 9.86 24.39 -17.23
C ALA A 161 9.36 25.78 -16.80
N THR A 162 8.07 26.04 -16.96
CA THR A 162 7.47 27.38 -16.82
C THR A 162 6.57 27.52 -15.60
N LYS A 163 6.25 26.41 -14.92
CA LYS A 163 5.27 26.40 -13.84
C LYS A 163 5.69 25.48 -12.69
N PRO A 164 5.76 25.98 -11.44
CA PRO A 164 6.01 25.13 -10.28
C PRO A 164 4.76 24.31 -9.90
N VAL A 165 4.97 23.20 -9.16
CA VAL A 165 3.85 22.45 -8.57
C VAL A 165 3.37 23.11 -7.27
N THR A 166 2.14 22.81 -6.86
CA THR A 166 1.53 23.45 -5.67
C THR A 166 2.12 22.97 -4.35
N LYS A 167 2.70 21.77 -4.31
CA LYS A 167 3.28 21.17 -3.10
C LYS A 167 4.78 20.99 -3.28
N PRO A 168 5.60 21.42 -2.30
CA PRO A 168 7.02 21.14 -2.29
C PRO A 168 7.31 19.65 -2.50
N PHE A 169 8.34 19.35 -3.28
CA PHE A 169 8.90 18.00 -3.35
C PHE A 169 9.50 17.64 -1.99
N GLY A 170 9.23 16.43 -1.51
CA GLY A 170 9.72 16.00 -0.19
C GLY A 170 9.60 14.49 0.02
N HIS A 171 9.85 14.07 1.26
CA HIS A 171 9.73 12.68 1.70
C HIS A 171 8.36 12.07 1.35
N LYS A 172 8.36 10.79 0.98
CA LYS A 172 7.09 10.05 0.86
C LYS A 172 6.64 9.62 2.24
N GLN A 173 5.35 9.82 2.53
CA GLN A 173 4.73 9.51 3.83
C GLN A 173 4.87 8.04 4.26
N GLU A 174 5.06 7.12 3.32
CA GLU A 174 5.22 5.69 3.61
C GLU A 174 6.68 5.25 3.38
N ALA A 175 7.35 4.76 4.44
CA ALA A 175 8.72 4.22 4.35
C ALA A 175 8.85 3.11 3.29
N ALA A 176 7.84 2.24 3.17
CA ALA A 176 7.78 1.19 2.14
C ALA A 176 7.72 1.76 0.71
N THR A 177 7.29 3.00 0.50
CA THR A 177 7.36 3.65 -0.81
C THR A 177 8.76 4.13 -1.13
N MET A 178 9.48 4.66 -0.13
CA MET A 178 10.87 5.09 -0.26
C MET A 178 11.78 3.91 -0.59
N GLU A 179 11.66 2.82 0.16
CA GLU A 179 12.45 1.59 -0.05
C GLU A 179 12.20 0.99 -1.44
N ARG A 180 10.96 1.01 -1.92
CA ARG A 180 10.66 0.56 -3.30
C ARG A 180 11.31 1.44 -4.36
N TYR A 181 11.36 2.76 -4.15
CA TYR A 181 11.93 3.70 -5.12
C TYR A 181 13.45 3.60 -5.16
N SER A 182 14.11 3.43 -4.02
CA SER A 182 15.56 3.19 -3.99
C SER A 182 15.91 1.85 -4.65
N ALA A 183 15.12 0.80 -4.40
CA ALA A 183 15.35 -0.54 -4.96
C ALA A 183 15.44 -0.57 -6.49
N ASP A 184 14.70 0.30 -7.22
CA ASP A 184 14.77 0.34 -8.68
C ASP A 184 16.12 0.90 -9.19
N TRP A 185 16.68 1.89 -8.51
CA TRP A 185 18.03 2.42 -8.80
C TRP A 185 19.13 1.46 -8.36
N GLU A 186 18.97 0.82 -7.20
CA GLU A 186 19.87 -0.23 -6.72
C GLU A 186 20.02 -1.35 -7.77
N ARG A 187 18.89 -1.79 -8.35
CA ARG A 187 18.88 -2.78 -9.43
C ARG A 187 19.56 -2.28 -10.71
N TYR A 188 19.43 -0.99 -11.05
CA TYR A 188 20.11 -0.39 -12.20
C TYR A 188 21.64 -0.42 -12.02
N LEU A 189 22.13 -0.03 -10.84
CA LEU A 189 23.55 -0.05 -10.52
C LEU A 189 24.10 -1.48 -10.53
N CYS A 190 23.39 -2.43 -9.90
CA CYS A 190 23.78 -3.83 -9.96
C CYS A 190 23.76 -4.40 -11.39
N TYR A 191 22.82 -3.99 -12.23
CA TYR A 191 22.80 -4.36 -13.64
C TYR A 191 24.06 -3.88 -14.36
N CYS A 192 24.44 -2.61 -14.17
CA CYS A 192 25.65 -2.03 -14.76
C CYS A 192 26.92 -2.74 -14.27
N ALA A 193 27.02 -3.03 -12.97
CA ALA A 193 28.14 -3.77 -12.40
C ALA A 193 28.23 -5.22 -12.93
N ARG A 194 27.09 -5.89 -13.17
CA ARG A 194 27.07 -7.26 -13.72
C ARG A 194 27.46 -7.34 -15.19
N VAL A 195 27.18 -6.30 -15.98
CA VAL A 195 27.57 -6.26 -17.40
C VAL A 195 29.00 -5.77 -17.61
N TRP A 196 29.61 -5.13 -16.61
CA TRP A 196 30.99 -4.62 -16.67
C TRP A 196 32.02 -5.67 -17.14
N PRO A 197 32.06 -6.90 -16.57
CA PRO A 197 33.07 -7.90 -16.96
C PRO A 197 32.97 -8.37 -18.42
N LEU A 198 31.83 -8.16 -19.08
CA LEU A 198 31.66 -8.50 -20.50
C LEU A 198 32.47 -7.54 -21.40
N GLY A 199 32.79 -6.34 -20.90
CA GLY A 199 33.33 -5.26 -21.71
C GLY A 199 32.26 -4.59 -22.58
N ARG A 200 32.60 -3.42 -23.13
CA ARG A 200 31.63 -2.54 -23.80
C ARG A 200 31.00 -3.16 -25.07
N ASP A 201 31.77 -3.90 -25.86
CA ASP A 201 31.27 -4.48 -27.11
C ASP A 201 30.37 -5.69 -26.87
N LYS A 202 30.76 -6.63 -25.98
CA LYS A 202 29.89 -7.77 -25.64
C LYS A 202 28.66 -7.33 -24.84
N ALA A 203 28.76 -6.34 -23.96
CA ALA A 203 27.57 -5.78 -23.30
C ALA A 203 26.57 -5.21 -24.34
N ARG A 204 27.06 -4.57 -25.41
CA ARG A 204 26.22 -4.11 -26.52
C ARG A 204 25.64 -5.29 -27.32
N GLU A 205 26.40 -6.34 -27.54
CA GLU A 205 25.99 -7.51 -28.32
C GLU A 205 25.04 -8.44 -27.57
N GLU A 206 25.29 -8.75 -26.31
CA GLU A 206 24.52 -9.73 -25.53
C GLU A 206 23.32 -9.08 -24.83
N HIS A 207 23.49 -7.86 -24.32
CA HIS A 207 22.46 -7.16 -23.56
C HIS A 207 21.80 -6.03 -24.35
N GLY A 208 22.53 -5.37 -25.26
CA GLY A 208 22.03 -4.20 -25.99
C GLY A 208 22.19 -2.87 -25.25
N ILE A 209 22.81 -2.89 -24.07
CA ILE A 209 23.17 -1.68 -23.31
C ILE A 209 24.32 -0.94 -24.02
N ARG A 210 24.33 0.39 -23.91
CA ARG A 210 25.38 1.25 -24.46
C ARG A 210 25.73 2.30 -23.44
N PHE A 211 27.03 2.55 -23.30
CA PHE A 211 27.59 3.60 -22.46
C PHE A 211 28.31 4.61 -23.34
N THR A 212 28.27 5.89 -22.99
CA THR A 212 29.22 6.89 -23.50
C THR A 212 30.61 6.64 -22.93
N ASP A 213 31.64 7.29 -23.46
CA ASP A 213 33.01 7.15 -22.93
C ASP A 213 33.08 7.66 -21.48
N GLU A 214 32.43 8.79 -21.22
CA GLU A 214 32.26 9.36 -19.87
C GLU A 214 31.54 8.39 -18.91
N GLN A 215 30.40 7.83 -19.32
CA GLN A 215 29.66 6.87 -18.48
C GLN A 215 30.46 5.60 -18.20
N TRP A 216 31.23 5.13 -19.18
CA TRP A 216 32.09 3.96 -19.02
C TRP A 216 33.26 4.26 -18.06
N GLY A 217 33.85 5.46 -18.15
CA GLY A 217 34.87 5.94 -17.22
C GLY A 217 34.35 6.01 -15.78
N HIS A 218 33.20 6.66 -15.57
CA HIS A 218 32.58 6.71 -14.24
C HIS A 218 32.21 5.32 -13.70
N LEU A 219 31.77 4.39 -14.57
CA LEU A 219 31.52 3.01 -14.15
C LEU A 219 32.83 2.30 -13.75
N ALA A 220 33.93 2.56 -14.47
CA ALA A 220 35.24 2.03 -14.11
C ALA A 220 35.68 2.53 -12.73
N ASP A 221 35.47 3.82 -12.42
CA ASP A 221 35.76 4.39 -11.11
C ASP A 221 34.92 3.75 -10.01
N VAL A 222 33.62 3.53 -10.25
CA VAL A 222 32.74 2.82 -9.32
C VAL A 222 33.28 1.43 -9.04
N ILE A 223 33.62 0.65 -10.07
CA ILE A 223 34.13 -0.72 -9.89
C ILE A 223 35.46 -0.72 -9.13
N ARG A 224 36.39 0.17 -9.49
CA ARG A 224 37.69 0.30 -8.81
C ARG A 224 37.53 0.61 -7.32
N GLN A 225 36.68 1.57 -6.97
CA GLN A 225 36.41 1.92 -5.57
C GLN A 225 35.66 0.80 -4.85
N LEU A 226 34.77 0.10 -5.56
CA LEU A 226 34.03 -1.03 -5.00
C LEU A 226 34.94 -2.18 -4.63
N ASP A 227 35.93 -2.50 -5.48
CA ASP A 227 36.91 -3.56 -5.22
C ASP A 227 37.74 -3.24 -3.96
N ILE A 228 38.15 -1.97 -3.77
CA ILE A 228 38.87 -1.51 -2.55
C ILE A 228 38.01 -1.73 -1.30
N VAL A 229 36.77 -1.24 -1.31
CA VAL A 229 35.84 -1.37 -0.18
C VAL A 229 35.46 -2.84 0.08
N ALA A 230 35.34 -3.66 -0.97
CA ALA A 230 35.04 -5.09 -0.85
C ALA A 230 36.21 -5.86 -0.22
N ASP A 231 37.45 -5.59 -0.65
CA ASP A 231 38.65 -6.20 -0.08
C ASP A 231 38.82 -5.84 1.40
N TYR A 232 38.57 -4.58 1.76
CA TYR A 232 38.57 -4.14 3.15
C TYR A 232 37.52 -4.90 4.00
N ASN A 233 36.28 -4.93 3.53
CA ASN A 233 35.19 -5.61 4.24
C ASN A 233 35.50 -7.10 4.45
N LYS A 234 36.12 -7.74 3.45
CA LYS A 234 36.55 -9.14 3.53
C LYS A 234 37.61 -9.36 4.61
N ARG A 235 38.68 -8.54 4.64
CA ARG A 235 39.72 -8.60 5.69
C ARG A 235 39.13 -8.41 7.09
N ARG A 236 38.24 -7.43 7.23
CA ARG A 236 37.55 -7.16 8.50
C ARG A 236 36.68 -8.34 8.97
N GLU A 237 35.96 -9.00 8.07
CA GLU A 237 35.16 -10.19 8.40
C GLU A 237 36.05 -11.39 8.77
N GLU A 238 37.20 -11.54 8.13
CA GLU A 238 38.22 -12.55 8.46
C GLU A 238 38.82 -12.29 9.85
N ASP A 239 39.21 -11.05 10.17
CA ASP A 239 39.75 -10.65 11.47
C ASP A 239 38.74 -10.85 12.60
N GLN A 240 37.48 -10.46 12.38
CA GLN A 240 36.39 -10.72 13.35
C GLN A 240 36.13 -12.21 13.53
N SER A 241 36.26 -13.01 12.48
CA SER A 241 36.13 -14.47 12.54
C SER A 241 37.29 -15.12 13.29
N GLN A 242 38.51 -14.60 13.14
CA GLN A 242 39.68 -15.05 13.90
C GLN A 242 39.57 -14.67 15.39
N ARG A 243 39.16 -13.43 15.70
CA ARG A 243 38.89 -12.98 17.09
C ARG A 243 37.78 -13.80 17.76
N ARG A 244 36.73 -14.20 17.02
CA ARG A 244 35.67 -15.10 17.52
C ARG A 244 36.12 -16.55 17.74
N ARG A 245 37.21 -16.98 17.10
CA ARG A 245 37.82 -18.32 17.29
C ARG A 245 38.82 -18.38 18.45
N GLN A 246 39.24 -17.23 19.01
CA GLN A 246 40.19 -17.14 20.13
C GLN A 246 39.58 -16.91 21.55
N PRO A 247 38.50 -17.58 22.00
CA PRO A 247 38.19 -17.66 23.44
C PRO A 247 38.52 -19.02 24.08
N GLN A 248 39.58 -19.73 23.64
CA GLN A 248 39.93 -21.04 24.25
C GLN A 248 41.42 -21.37 24.46
N GLN A 249 42.34 -20.40 24.43
CA GLN A 249 43.76 -20.65 24.76
C GLN A 249 44.43 -19.60 25.66
N GLN A 250 43.69 -18.97 26.57
CA GLN A 250 44.29 -18.23 27.70
C GLN A 250 43.63 -18.62 29.01
N GLN A 251 43.91 -19.84 29.47
CA GLN A 251 43.72 -20.20 30.89
C GLN A 251 44.92 -20.91 31.51
N HIS A 252 46.07 -20.98 30.83
CA HIS A 252 47.32 -21.48 31.42
C HIS A 252 48.49 -20.59 31.00
N GLN A 253 48.74 -19.54 31.79
CA GLN A 253 50.04 -19.16 32.33
C GLN A 253 49.92 -17.76 32.97
N LYS A 254 49.61 -17.75 34.27
CA LYS A 254 50.00 -16.67 35.16
C LYS A 254 51.38 -17.04 35.73
N SER A 255 52.43 -16.32 35.36
CA SER A 255 53.48 -15.88 36.30
C SER A 255 54.53 -15.01 35.60
N ASN A 256 54.81 -13.86 36.24
CA ASN A 256 55.97 -12.97 36.09
C ASN A 256 56.19 -12.33 34.70
N SER A 257 56.33 -11.02 34.54
CA SER A 257 56.81 -9.98 35.46
C SER A 257 56.43 -8.59 34.92
N ASN A 258 56.41 -7.60 35.80
CA ASN A 258 56.36 -6.17 35.47
C ASN A 258 57.47 -5.78 34.50
N ARG A 259 57.12 -5.10 33.39
CA ARG A 259 57.78 -3.87 32.91
C ARG A 259 57.09 -3.29 31.67
N GLU A 260 56.98 -1.97 31.67
CA GLU A 260 56.81 -1.06 30.54
C GLU A 260 55.45 -1.12 29.80
N ALA A 261 54.51 -0.32 30.33
CA ALA A 261 53.36 0.17 29.59
C ALA A 261 53.73 1.55 29.01
N GLU A 262 54.35 1.58 27.83
CA GLU A 262 54.41 2.77 26.99
C GLU A 262 54.27 2.37 25.50
N ALA A 263 53.39 3.10 24.81
CA ALA A 263 53.26 3.25 23.36
C ALA A 263 52.80 2.04 22.52
N GLU A 264 51.48 1.79 22.45
CA GLU A 264 50.80 1.41 21.19
C GLU A 264 49.31 1.80 21.30
N ALA A 265 49.00 3.09 21.09
CA ALA A 265 47.63 3.59 20.99
C ALA A 265 47.53 4.66 19.88
N ASP A 266 48.22 4.43 18.77
CA ASP A 266 48.33 5.39 17.66
C ASP A 266 48.11 4.77 16.26
N SER A 267 47.68 3.50 16.17
CA SER A 267 47.49 2.82 14.86
C SER A 267 46.02 2.54 14.49
N ASP A 268 45.09 2.54 15.45
CA ASP A 268 43.66 2.28 15.17
C ASP A 268 42.92 3.54 14.66
N THR A 269 43.43 4.75 14.95
CA THR A 269 42.80 6.02 14.56
C THR A 269 43.05 6.42 13.10
N ASP A 270 44.27 6.20 12.59
CA ASP A 270 44.60 6.48 11.19
C ASP A 270 43.92 5.48 10.24
N PHE A 271 43.80 4.21 10.65
CA PHE A 271 43.25 3.12 9.83
C PHE A 271 41.72 3.22 9.62
N ASP A 272 40.95 3.70 10.61
CA ASP A 272 39.51 3.96 10.46
C ASP A 272 39.21 5.25 9.66
N SER A 273 40.16 6.18 9.58
CA SER A 273 40.04 7.41 8.80
C SER A 273 40.16 7.16 7.29
N ASP A 274 41.10 6.31 6.87
CA ASP A 274 41.30 5.90 5.46
C ASP A 274 40.08 5.15 4.91
N VAL A 275 39.43 4.32 5.73
CA VAL A 275 38.23 3.57 5.34
C VAL A 275 37.05 4.50 5.07
N ASN A 276 36.85 5.51 5.93
CA ASN A 276 35.82 6.52 5.70
C ASN A 276 36.09 7.31 4.42
N SER A 277 37.37 7.55 4.09
CA SER A 277 37.78 8.17 2.83
C SER A 277 37.45 7.30 1.61
N ASP A 278 37.79 6.01 1.62
CA ASP A 278 37.48 5.07 0.52
C ASP A 278 35.98 4.87 0.33
N VAL A 279 35.22 4.81 1.42
CA VAL A 279 33.75 4.73 1.38
C VAL A 279 33.17 6.01 0.78
N ALA A 280 33.67 7.19 1.17
CA ALA A 280 33.24 8.46 0.59
C ALA A 280 33.62 8.57 -0.91
N ALA A 281 34.77 8.05 -1.31
CA ALA A 281 35.21 8.02 -2.69
C ALA A 281 34.34 7.08 -3.56
N LEU A 282 33.92 5.92 -3.03
CA LEU A 282 32.92 5.06 -3.65
C LEU A 282 31.58 5.80 -3.81
N ASP A 283 31.11 6.46 -2.75
CA ASP A 283 29.85 7.22 -2.75
C ASP A 283 29.87 8.32 -3.83
N GLN A 284 30.96 9.09 -3.92
CA GLN A 284 31.14 10.11 -4.96
C GLN A 284 31.22 9.50 -6.37
N ALA A 285 31.86 8.35 -6.55
CA ALA A 285 31.91 7.66 -7.84
C ALA A 285 30.52 7.18 -8.28
N VAL A 286 29.73 6.61 -7.36
CA VAL A 286 28.35 6.18 -7.61
C VAL A 286 27.48 7.37 -8.00
N CYS A 287 27.60 8.49 -7.28
CA CYS A 287 26.88 9.71 -7.59
C CYS A 287 27.21 10.22 -9.01
N ARG A 288 28.49 10.36 -9.36
CA ARG A 288 28.94 10.78 -10.71
C ARG A 288 28.41 9.87 -11.82
N PHE A 289 28.42 8.56 -11.61
CA PHE A 289 27.85 7.61 -12.57
C PHE A 289 26.31 7.78 -12.72
N CYS A 290 25.59 8.01 -11.62
CA CYS A 290 24.15 8.27 -11.67
C CYS A 290 23.83 9.58 -12.39
N ILE A 291 24.57 10.65 -12.10
CA ILE A 291 24.41 11.97 -12.73
C ILE A 291 24.71 11.90 -14.22
N SER A 292 25.80 11.25 -14.65
CA SER A 292 26.10 11.06 -16.09
C SER A 292 25.10 10.15 -16.81
N SER A 293 24.42 9.26 -16.09
CA SER A 293 23.29 8.47 -16.62
C SER A 293 22.04 9.33 -16.84
N ILE A 294 21.87 10.43 -16.09
CA ILE A 294 20.74 11.38 -16.23
C ILE A 294 21.08 12.48 -17.25
N LYS A 295 22.31 13.02 -17.23
CA LYS A 295 22.77 14.13 -18.07
C LYS A 295 23.26 13.69 -19.44
N GLN A 296 22.38 13.03 -20.21
CA GLN A 296 22.65 12.65 -21.60
C GLN A 296 21.60 13.25 -22.54
N LYS A 297 22.01 13.93 -23.61
CA LYS A 297 21.08 14.40 -24.65
C LYS A 297 20.73 13.27 -25.62
N LEU A 298 19.44 13.14 -25.93
CA LEU A 298 18.86 12.03 -26.67
C LEU A 298 18.16 12.52 -27.93
N GLY A 299 18.54 11.96 -29.08
CA GLY A 299 17.80 12.10 -30.33
C GLY A 299 16.74 11.01 -30.50
N ARG A 300 16.62 10.48 -31.74
CA ARG A 300 15.62 9.46 -32.10
C ARG A 300 15.78 8.12 -31.35
N LYS A 301 17.01 7.73 -30.99
CA LYS A 301 17.32 6.42 -30.39
C LYS A 301 17.42 6.53 -28.86
N GLN A 302 16.27 6.54 -28.19
CA GLN A 302 16.15 6.80 -26.75
C GLN A 302 16.91 5.78 -25.89
N TYR A 303 16.86 4.50 -26.24
CA TYR A 303 17.55 3.43 -25.52
C TYR A 303 19.08 3.38 -25.70
N ARG A 304 19.69 4.40 -26.32
CA ARG A 304 21.16 4.58 -26.28
C ARG A 304 21.66 5.04 -24.92
N ASN A 305 20.77 5.48 -24.04
CA ASN A 305 21.08 5.77 -22.66
C ASN A 305 20.94 4.50 -21.79
N PRO A 306 21.93 4.19 -20.92
CA PRO A 306 21.94 2.97 -20.13
C PRO A 306 20.78 2.90 -19.13
N LEU A 307 20.39 4.03 -18.52
CA LEU A 307 19.24 4.09 -17.61
C LEU A 307 17.92 3.78 -18.34
N LEU A 308 17.68 4.41 -19.49
CA LEU A 308 16.49 4.13 -20.30
C LEU A 308 16.50 2.69 -20.83
N HIS A 309 17.65 2.16 -21.24
CA HIS A 309 17.79 0.75 -21.61
C HIS A 309 17.36 -0.16 -20.44
N PHE A 310 17.83 0.12 -19.23
CA PHE A 310 17.47 -0.66 -18.06
C PHE A 310 15.96 -0.61 -17.77
N THR A 311 15.28 0.52 -18.01
CA THR A 311 13.82 0.54 -17.90
C THR A 311 13.13 -0.44 -18.88
N ALA A 312 13.72 -0.73 -20.04
CA ALA A 312 13.19 -1.76 -20.95
C ALA A 312 13.43 -3.18 -20.41
N VAL A 313 14.57 -3.41 -19.74
CA VAL A 313 14.85 -4.67 -19.03
C VAL A 313 13.83 -4.93 -17.94
N LEU A 314 13.45 -3.90 -17.18
CA LEU A 314 12.35 -3.98 -16.20
C LEU A 314 10.97 -4.22 -16.83
N GLY A 315 10.85 -4.11 -18.15
CA GLY A 315 9.66 -4.51 -18.90
C GLY A 315 9.50 -6.02 -19.00
N ILE A 316 10.53 -6.82 -18.69
CA ILE A 316 10.53 -8.28 -18.80
C ILE A 316 10.22 -8.90 -17.43
N LYS A 317 9.26 -9.83 -17.38
CA LYS A 317 8.98 -10.66 -16.20
C LYS A 317 9.84 -11.93 -16.19
N GLU A 318 9.86 -12.62 -15.04
CA GLU A 318 10.54 -13.91 -14.87
C GLU A 318 10.05 -15.00 -15.86
N ASP A 319 8.76 -14.99 -16.20
CA ASP A 319 8.15 -15.91 -17.17
C ASP A 319 8.41 -15.51 -18.64
N GLY A 320 9.15 -14.41 -18.88
CA GLY A 320 9.46 -13.89 -20.22
C GLY A 320 8.34 -13.06 -20.85
N ASN A 321 7.24 -12.80 -20.14
CA ASN A 321 6.16 -11.93 -20.59
C ASN A 321 6.45 -10.45 -20.31
N TRP A 322 5.77 -9.56 -21.04
CA TRP A 322 5.87 -8.13 -20.82
C TRP A 322 5.12 -7.68 -19.56
N VAL A 323 5.68 -6.70 -18.85
CA VAL A 323 5.06 -6.04 -17.70
C VAL A 323 3.97 -5.07 -18.18
N PRO A 324 2.78 -5.04 -17.54
CA PRO A 324 1.72 -4.11 -17.92
C PRO A 324 2.06 -2.66 -17.55
N ALA A 325 1.42 -1.70 -18.23
CA ALA A 325 1.72 -0.26 -18.10
C ALA A 325 1.65 0.25 -16.65
N HIS A 326 0.67 -0.21 -15.87
CA HIS A 326 0.49 0.20 -14.47
C HIS A 326 1.60 -0.27 -13.52
N SER A 327 2.29 -1.36 -13.84
CA SER A 327 3.44 -1.84 -13.07
C SER A 327 4.71 -1.16 -13.56
N HIS A 328 4.90 -1.03 -14.87
CA HIS A 328 6.08 -0.39 -15.44
C HIS A 328 6.20 1.10 -15.08
N THR A 329 5.09 1.84 -15.13
CA THR A 329 5.04 3.26 -14.71
C THR A 329 5.35 3.46 -13.23
N ARG A 330 5.34 2.42 -12.39
CA ARG A 330 5.83 2.53 -10.99
C ARG A 330 7.35 2.58 -10.94
N PHE A 331 8.03 1.74 -11.73
CA PHE A 331 9.50 1.79 -11.84
C PHE A 331 9.97 3.15 -12.33
N LEU A 332 9.33 3.66 -13.38
CA LEU A 332 9.60 5.00 -13.92
C LEU A 332 9.43 6.12 -12.88
N ALA A 333 8.43 6.00 -12.01
CA ALA A 333 8.22 6.96 -10.92
C ALA A 333 9.33 6.88 -9.86
N GLY A 334 9.81 5.67 -9.53
CA GLY A 334 10.96 5.47 -8.66
C GLY A 334 12.23 6.11 -9.22
N PHE A 335 12.50 5.90 -10.52
CA PHE A 335 13.64 6.53 -11.19
C PHE A 335 13.60 8.05 -11.14
N LEU A 336 12.46 8.64 -11.52
CA LEU A 336 12.26 10.09 -11.48
C LEU A 336 12.43 10.66 -10.08
N TRP A 337 11.89 9.99 -9.06
CA TRP A 337 11.92 10.51 -7.70
C TRP A 337 13.34 10.50 -7.12
N CYS A 338 14.04 9.35 -7.13
CA CYS A 338 15.40 9.30 -6.59
C CYS A 338 16.37 10.14 -7.43
N GLY A 339 16.27 10.14 -8.76
CA GLY A 339 17.19 10.95 -9.56
C GLY A 339 16.92 12.44 -9.46
N ARG A 340 15.71 12.89 -9.09
CA ARG A 340 15.48 14.29 -8.70
C ARG A 340 16.22 14.65 -7.41
N VAL A 341 16.24 13.75 -6.43
CA VAL A 341 16.99 13.93 -5.18
C VAL A 341 18.49 14.02 -5.48
N LEU A 342 19.04 13.11 -6.28
CA LEU A 342 20.46 13.12 -6.67
C LEU A 342 20.82 14.38 -7.47
N MET A 343 19.97 14.78 -8.41
CA MET A 343 20.21 15.97 -9.22
C MET A 343 20.10 17.25 -8.40
N LEU A 344 19.24 17.28 -7.36
CA LEU A 344 19.22 18.38 -6.40
C LEU A 344 20.58 18.48 -5.71
N GLU A 345 21.09 17.40 -5.12
CA GLU A 345 22.40 17.44 -4.46
C GLU A 345 23.52 17.87 -5.43
N HIS A 346 23.52 17.37 -6.67
CA HIS A 346 24.48 17.81 -7.69
C HIS A 346 24.38 19.30 -8.03
N PHE A 347 23.18 19.88 -8.08
CA PHE A 347 23.04 21.32 -8.36
C PHE A 347 23.49 22.21 -7.21
N PHE A 348 23.54 21.67 -5.98
CA PHE A 348 23.95 22.37 -4.76
C PHE A 348 25.30 21.86 -4.21
N GLU A 349 26.11 21.19 -5.03
CA GLU A 349 27.40 20.61 -4.60
C GLU A 349 28.41 21.66 -4.10
N ASP A 350 28.34 22.89 -4.63
CA ASP A 350 29.17 24.04 -4.25
C ASP A 350 28.57 24.87 -3.10
N ASP A 351 27.46 24.44 -2.50
CA ASP A 351 26.79 25.07 -1.37
C ASP A 351 27.00 24.18 -0.12
N PRO A 352 28.15 24.35 0.59
CA PRO A 352 28.61 23.43 1.62
C PRO A 352 27.70 23.44 2.85
N TYR A 353 27.71 22.32 3.58
CA TYR A 353 26.85 22.14 4.75
C TYR A 353 27.23 23.03 5.95
N ASP A 354 28.47 23.54 5.99
CA ASP A 354 29.13 24.12 7.18
C ASP A 354 29.51 25.62 7.06
N SER A 355 28.90 26.41 6.16
CA SER A 355 29.15 27.86 6.20
C SER A 355 28.62 28.48 7.49
N GLU A 356 29.37 29.35 8.16
CA GLU A 356 28.95 29.98 9.43
C GLU A 356 27.68 30.87 9.27
N ASP A 357 27.29 31.19 8.02
CA ASP A 357 26.05 31.88 7.62
C ASP A 357 24.90 30.91 7.20
N SER A 358 25.10 29.59 7.31
CA SER A 358 24.20 28.49 6.86
C SER A 358 22.82 28.46 7.53
N ALA A 359 22.55 29.34 8.51
CA ALA A 359 21.25 29.39 9.17
C ALA A 359 20.12 30.04 8.34
N CYS A 360 20.38 30.71 7.19
CA CYS A 360 19.26 31.29 6.42
C CYS A 360 19.40 31.51 4.90
N GLU A 361 20.58 31.53 4.28
CA GLU A 361 20.67 31.91 2.86
C GLU A 361 21.37 30.86 1.98
N THR A 362 20.58 29.94 1.42
CA THR A 362 20.99 29.18 0.23
C THR A 362 21.46 30.18 -0.85
N SER A 363 22.67 30.01 -1.38
CA SER A 363 23.23 30.94 -2.37
C SER A 363 22.31 31.09 -3.60
N PHE A 364 21.98 32.33 -3.97
CA PHE A 364 21.22 32.62 -5.19
C PHE A 364 21.90 32.04 -6.45
N ALA A 365 23.24 31.98 -6.48
CA ALA A 365 23.97 31.35 -7.58
C ALA A 365 23.70 29.84 -7.70
N ALA A 366 23.53 29.15 -6.56
CA ALA A 366 23.14 27.74 -6.53
C ALA A 366 21.69 27.56 -7.00
N ILE A 367 20.79 28.47 -6.61
CA ILE A 367 19.39 28.49 -7.08
C ILE A 367 19.31 28.72 -8.60
N GLU A 368 20.08 29.66 -9.16
CA GLU A 368 20.13 29.89 -10.60
C GLU A 368 20.66 28.67 -11.37
N ARG A 369 21.73 28.05 -10.85
CA ARG A 369 22.27 26.80 -11.40
C ARG A 369 21.22 25.69 -11.38
N PHE A 370 20.50 25.56 -10.27
CA PHE A 370 19.37 24.63 -10.16
C PHE A 370 18.30 24.91 -11.21
N HIS A 371 17.86 26.16 -11.41
CA HIS A 371 16.84 26.47 -12.41
C HIS A 371 17.28 26.14 -13.83
N LYS A 372 18.51 26.52 -14.19
CA LYS A 372 19.10 26.18 -15.49
C LYS A 372 19.19 24.67 -15.68
N GLY A 373 19.69 23.95 -14.68
CA GLY A 373 19.85 22.51 -14.70
C GLY A 373 18.51 21.76 -14.72
N HIS A 374 17.52 22.22 -13.95
CA HIS A 374 16.16 21.70 -13.95
C HIS A 374 15.54 21.82 -15.34
N HIS A 375 15.59 23.02 -15.94
CA HIS A 375 15.10 23.26 -17.28
C HIS A 375 15.78 22.33 -18.30
N GLU A 376 17.11 22.24 -18.24
CA GLU A 376 17.91 21.50 -19.22
C GLU A 376 17.77 19.97 -19.10
N TRP A 377 17.54 19.43 -17.91
CA TRP A 377 17.66 17.99 -17.65
C TRP A 377 16.41 17.34 -17.06
N LEU A 378 15.58 18.03 -16.29
CA LEU A 378 14.51 17.43 -15.48
C LEU A 378 13.09 17.73 -15.97
N THR A 379 12.93 18.58 -16.99
CA THR A 379 11.62 18.98 -17.53
C THR A 379 11.18 18.12 -18.72
N SER A 380 9.89 18.18 -19.05
CA SER A 380 9.36 17.62 -20.28
C SER A 380 9.92 18.38 -21.49
N GLY A 381 10.30 17.66 -22.55
CA GLY A 381 10.88 18.27 -23.75
C GLY A 381 12.38 18.58 -23.69
N SER A 382 13.05 18.33 -22.56
CA SER A 382 14.50 18.54 -22.35
C SER A 382 15.44 17.67 -23.22
N TYR A 383 14.89 16.73 -24.01
CA TYR A 383 15.63 15.68 -24.72
C TYR A 383 16.57 14.87 -23.82
N SER A 384 16.30 14.81 -22.51
CA SER A 384 17.04 13.99 -21.56
C SER A 384 16.35 12.64 -21.30
N PRO A 385 17.02 11.68 -20.63
CA PRO A 385 16.39 10.51 -20.03
C PRO A 385 15.15 10.87 -19.21
N PHE A 386 15.22 11.91 -18.38
CA PHE A 386 14.11 12.32 -17.52
C PHE A 386 12.95 12.92 -18.31
N GLY A 387 13.21 13.77 -19.31
CA GLY A 387 12.19 14.24 -20.24
C GLY A 387 11.50 13.09 -20.99
N THR A 388 12.26 12.06 -21.36
CA THR A 388 11.73 10.84 -22.00
C THR A 388 10.85 10.03 -21.04
N ILE A 389 11.30 9.82 -19.80
CA ILE A 389 10.52 9.11 -18.77
C ILE A 389 9.23 9.87 -18.44
N ILE A 390 9.26 11.20 -18.33
CA ILE A 390 8.07 12.04 -18.12
C ILE A 390 7.07 11.84 -19.28
N ARG A 391 7.55 11.79 -20.52
CA ARG A 391 6.71 11.53 -21.70
C ARG A 391 6.07 10.14 -21.63
N TRP A 392 6.85 9.10 -21.30
CA TRP A 392 6.33 7.74 -21.12
C TRP A 392 5.32 7.65 -19.98
N MET A 393 5.55 8.36 -18.87
CA MET A 393 4.64 8.45 -17.73
C MET A 393 3.31 9.14 -18.11
N THR A 394 3.37 10.17 -18.94
CA THR A 394 2.19 10.89 -19.44
C THR A 394 1.37 10.01 -20.38
N TYR A 395 2.02 9.35 -21.35
CA TYR A 395 1.36 8.38 -22.22
C TYR A 395 0.78 7.21 -21.42
N GLY A 396 1.56 6.63 -20.50
CA GLY A 396 1.12 5.53 -19.63
C GLY A 396 -0.03 5.93 -18.71
N ARG A 397 -0.13 7.19 -18.28
CA ARG A 397 -1.31 7.70 -17.57
C ARG A 397 -2.54 7.71 -18.47
N GLY A 398 -2.42 8.23 -19.70
CA GLY A 398 -3.49 8.21 -20.69
C GLY A 398 -3.94 6.77 -21.01
N TYR A 399 -2.97 5.89 -21.27
CA TYR A 399 -3.22 4.48 -21.57
C TYR A 399 -3.88 3.73 -20.41
N ARG A 400 -3.41 3.88 -19.17
CA ARG A 400 -4.03 3.26 -17.98
C ARG A 400 -5.48 3.68 -17.75
N ASN A 401 -5.89 4.85 -18.22
CA ASN A 401 -7.28 5.29 -18.10
C ASN A 401 -8.22 4.64 -19.15
N HIS A 402 -7.64 3.92 -20.13
CA HIS A 402 -8.34 3.26 -21.24
C HIS A 402 -8.01 1.76 -21.38
N GLU A 403 -7.02 1.25 -20.65
CA GLU A 403 -6.65 -0.17 -20.65
C GLU A 403 -7.71 -0.97 -19.90
N GLU A 404 -8.44 -1.81 -20.65
CA GLU A 404 -9.34 -2.81 -20.09
C GLU A 404 -8.48 -3.89 -19.41
N GLY A 405 -8.57 -4.00 -18.09
CA GLY A 405 -7.89 -5.03 -17.33
C GLY A 405 -8.48 -6.40 -17.65
N GLN A 406 -7.67 -7.46 -17.54
CA GLN A 406 -8.18 -8.82 -17.60
C GLN A 406 -9.30 -9.01 -16.57
N ALA A 407 -10.39 -9.65 -17.00
CA ALA A 407 -11.52 -9.97 -16.14
C ALA A 407 -11.04 -10.79 -14.94
N ARG A 408 -11.14 -10.21 -13.74
CA ARG A 408 -10.82 -10.91 -12.48
C ARG A 408 -12.09 -11.30 -11.73
N LEU A 409 -13.21 -10.69 -12.13
CA LEU A 409 -14.54 -10.87 -11.58
C LEU A 409 -15.53 -11.11 -12.71
N TRP A 410 -16.34 -12.14 -12.56
CA TRP A 410 -17.50 -12.40 -13.39
C TRP A 410 -18.62 -13.00 -12.55
N TRP A 411 -19.86 -12.82 -13.00
CA TRP A 411 -21.04 -13.43 -12.39
C TRP A 411 -21.33 -14.77 -13.07
N ASP A 412 -21.83 -15.73 -12.29
CA ASP A 412 -22.54 -16.87 -12.86
C ASP A 412 -23.87 -16.41 -13.48
N SER A 413 -24.41 -17.23 -14.39
CA SER A 413 -25.64 -16.91 -15.15
C SER A 413 -26.86 -16.67 -14.25
N ASP A 414 -26.89 -17.27 -13.06
CA ASP A 414 -27.96 -17.09 -12.08
C ASP A 414 -27.88 -15.77 -11.29
N GLY A 415 -26.76 -15.04 -11.40
CA GLY A 415 -26.51 -13.80 -10.68
C GLY A 415 -26.42 -13.94 -9.16
N LYS A 416 -26.24 -15.17 -8.63
CA LYS A 416 -26.14 -15.46 -7.19
C LYS A 416 -24.71 -15.69 -6.72
N THR A 417 -23.80 -15.97 -7.65
CA THR A 417 -22.39 -16.24 -7.36
C THR A 417 -21.50 -15.33 -8.19
N ILE A 418 -20.48 -14.76 -7.54
CA ILE A 418 -19.42 -14.01 -8.17
C ILE A 418 -18.11 -14.78 -8.05
N ASN A 419 -17.41 -14.97 -9.15
CA ASN A 419 -16.12 -15.64 -9.16
C ASN A 419 -15.01 -14.59 -9.10
N TYR A 420 -14.13 -14.68 -8.10
CA TYR A 420 -12.98 -13.79 -7.95
C TYR A 420 -11.69 -14.62 -8.03
N LEU A 421 -10.91 -14.43 -9.10
CA LEU A 421 -9.64 -15.16 -9.33
C LEU A 421 -9.78 -16.70 -9.20
N GLY A 422 -10.92 -17.25 -9.61
CA GLY A 422 -11.21 -18.69 -9.54
C GLY A 422 -11.91 -19.16 -8.26
N GLU A 423 -12.06 -18.28 -7.25
CA GLU A 423 -12.83 -18.58 -6.04
C GLU A 423 -14.30 -18.15 -6.21
N SER A 424 -15.23 -19.07 -6.00
CA SER A 424 -16.67 -18.81 -6.11
C SER A 424 -17.24 -18.27 -4.80
N ILE A 425 -17.83 -17.07 -4.85
CA ILE A 425 -18.38 -16.38 -3.68
C ILE A 425 -19.88 -16.18 -3.89
N THR A 426 -20.70 -16.85 -3.09
CA THR A 426 -22.16 -16.66 -3.14
C THR A 426 -22.57 -15.36 -2.46
N VAL A 427 -23.63 -14.72 -2.95
CA VAL A 427 -24.22 -13.52 -2.31
C VAL A 427 -24.67 -13.84 -0.88
N ALA A 428 -25.26 -15.01 -0.66
CA ALA A 428 -25.69 -15.46 0.66
C ALA A 428 -24.50 -15.64 1.62
N GLY A 429 -23.42 -16.26 1.18
CA GLY A 429 -22.20 -16.41 1.97
C GLY A 429 -21.57 -15.06 2.31
N PHE A 430 -21.53 -14.13 1.34
CA PHE A 430 -21.04 -12.78 1.57
C PHE A 430 -21.88 -11.99 2.59
N GLN A 431 -23.21 -12.16 2.56
CA GLN A 431 -24.12 -11.60 3.56
C GLN A 431 -23.93 -12.24 4.94
N SER A 432 -23.77 -13.57 5.02
CA SER A 432 -23.44 -14.28 6.26
C SER A 432 -22.16 -13.73 6.88
N THR A 433 -21.12 -13.57 6.06
CA THR A 433 -19.83 -12.99 6.47
C THR A 433 -20.02 -11.61 7.11
N ALA A 434 -20.80 -10.73 6.47
CA ALA A 434 -21.06 -9.39 6.99
C ALA A 434 -21.82 -9.43 8.33
N GLN A 435 -22.80 -10.33 8.48
CA GLN A 435 -23.57 -10.50 9.71
C GLN A 435 -22.73 -11.10 10.84
N ALA A 436 -21.91 -12.11 10.54
CA ALA A 436 -21.02 -12.76 11.51
C ALA A 436 -20.06 -11.74 12.15
N VAL A 437 -19.45 -10.87 11.34
CA VAL A 437 -18.57 -9.79 11.83
C VAL A 437 -19.29 -8.84 12.77
N LEU A 438 -20.51 -8.44 12.41
CA LEU A 438 -21.32 -7.53 13.23
C LEU A 438 -21.71 -8.21 14.56
N GLN A 439 -22.11 -9.48 14.50
CA GLN A 439 -22.51 -10.25 15.66
C GLN A 439 -21.35 -10.46 16.62
N GLU A 440 -20.17 -10.86 16.14
CA GLU A 440 -18.97 -11.02 16.97
C GLU A 440 -18.58 -9.71 17.66
N ALA A 441 -18.65 -8.58 16.96
CA ALA A 441 -18.37 -7.28 17.56
C ALA A 441 -19.37 -6.93 18.67
N GLU A 442 -20.66 -7.23 18.47
CA GLU A 442 -21.69 -6.99 19.49
C GLU A 442 -21.56 -7.93 20.69
N ASP A 443 -21.15 -9.18 20.48
CA ASP A 443 -20.92 -10.16 21.56
C ASP A 443 -19.80 -9.68 22.49
N TRP A 444 -18.72 -9.14 21.93
CA TRP A 444 -17.65 -8.53 22.72
C TRP A 444 -18.10 -7.26 23.43
N LEU A 445 -18.94 -6.42 22.79
CA LEU A 445 -19.51 -5.25 23.44
C LEU A 445 -20.39 -5.65 24.62
N ASP A 446 -21.26 -6.65 24.45
CA ASP A 446 -22.12 -7.14 25.50
C ASP A 446 -21.32 -7.68 26.69
N LYS A 447 -20.24 -8.43 26.41
CA LYS A 447 -19.31 -8.89 27.44
C LYS A 447 -18.62 -7.74 28.19
N LEU A 448 -18.19 -6.70 27.49
CA LEU A 448 -17.61 -5.48 28.09
C LEU A 448 -18.62 -4.71 28.97
N MET A 449 -19.91 -4.88 28.70
CA MET A 449 -21.04 -4.25 29.37
C MET A 449 -21.71 -5.20 30.40
N GLY A 450 -21.05 -6.29 30.79
CA GLY A 450 -21.56 -7.22 31.80
C GLY A 450 -22.84 -7.99 31.38
N GLY A 451 -23.07 -8.16 30.07
CA GLY A 451 -24.25 -8.83 29.53
C GLY A 451 -25.53 -7.96 29.50
N ARG A 452 -25.39 -6.65 29.76
CA ARG A 452 -26.52 -5.70 29.82
C ARG A 452 -26.77 -4.97 28.50
N TRP A 453 -25.95 -5.19 27.47
CA TRP A 453 -26.13 -4.57 26.16
C TRP A 453 -27.28 -5.26 25.40
N LYS A 454 -27.17 -6.58 25.20
CA LYS A 454 -28.15 -7.37 24.44
C LYS A 454 -29.50 -7.54 25.16
N LYS A 455 -29.51 -7.41 26.49
CA LYS A 455 -30.75 -7.36 27.28
C LYS A 455 -31.57 -6.07 27.05
N GLY A 456 -31.03 -5.12 26.30
CA GLY A 456 -31.68 -3.85 25.99
C GLY A 456 -31.46 -2.76 27.05
N GLU A 457 -31.01 -3.11 28.26
CA GLU A 457 -30.83 -2.19 29.39
C GLU A 457 -29.91 -1.01 29.06
N LEU A 458 -28.87 -1.22 28.25
CA LEU A 458 -27.97 -0.14 27.80
C LEU A 458 -28.22 0.27 26.35
N GLN A 459 -28.49 -0.69 25.46
CA GLN A 459 -28.66 -0.41 24.03
C GLN A 459 -29.80 0.58 23.77
N GLN A 460 -30.92 0.47 24.49
CA GLN A 460 -32.08 1.35 24.33
C GLN A 460 -31.84 2.76 24.88
N THR A 461 -30.88 2.94 25.79
CA THR A 461 -30.53 4.26 26.32
C THR A 461 -29.83 5.14 25.28
N VAL A 462 -29.24 4.54 24.24
CA VAL A 462 -28.60 5.27 23.14
C VAL A 462 -29.64 5.70 22.11
N ARG A 463 -30.28 6.84 22.38
CA ARG A 463 -31.25 7.48 21.48
C ARG A 463 -30.52 8.30 20.42
N LEU A 464 -30.13 7.67 19.32
CA LEU A 464 -29.29 8.28 18.28
C LEU A 464 -29.82 9.60 17.72
N ARG A 465 -31.14 9.75 17.59
CA ARG A 465 -31.78 10.97 17.06
C ARG A 465 -31.69 12.17 18.02
N ASP A 466 -31.49 11.90 19.30
CA ASP A 466 -31.44 12.92 20.35
C ASP A 466 -30.00 13.44 20.57
N ILE A 467 -29.01 12.84 19.90
CA ILE A 467 -27.60 13.23 20.01
C ILE A 467 -27.36 14.48 19.15
N ALA A 468 -26.95 15.56 19.81
CA ALA A 468 -26.50 16.78 19.14
C ALA A 468 -25.01 16.68 18.78
N ASP A 469 -24.68 16.86 17.50
CA ASP A 469 -23.29 16.92 17.04
C ASP A 469 -23.12 18.04 16.01
N SER A 470 -21.92 18.60 15.95
CA SER A 470 -21.53 19.63 14.98
C SER A 470 -20.68 19.01 13.87
N LEU A 471 -21.03 19.31 12.63
CA LEU A 471 -20.22 18.98 11.45
C LEU A 471 -19.08 19.99 11.21
N VAL A 472 -19.04 21.06 12.01
CA VAL A 472 -18.03 22.13 11.94
C VAL A 472 -16.93 21.83 12.96
N TYR A 473 -15.73 22.33 12.68
CA TYR A 473 -14.62 22.30 13.63
C TYR A 473 -14.94 23.16 14.86
N GLU A 474 -14.85 22.57 16.05
CA GLU A 474 -15.16 23.22 17.34
C GLU A 474 -13.94 23.38 18.24
N GLY A 475 -12.80 22.78 17.89
CA GLY A 475 -11.54 22.89 18.63
C GLY A 475 -11.08 21.56 19.23
N PRO A 476 -9.83 21.45 19.72
CA PRO A 476 -9.26 20.18 20.18
C PRO A 476 -10.10 19.49 21.26
N GLY A 477 -10.33 18.19 21.10
CA GLY A 477 -11.12 17.37 22.04
C GLY A 477 -12.63 17.51 21.90
N GLN A 478 -13.14 18.34 20.98
CA GLN A 478 -14.58 18.48 20.77
C GLN A 478 -15.16 17.31 19.94
N SER A 479 -16.29 16.78 20.39
CA SER A 479 -17.09 15.74 19.74
C SER A 479 -18.50 15.71 20.33
N PHE A 480 -19.40 14.88 19.79
CA PHE A 480 -20.70 14.65 20.44
C PHE A 480 -20.58 14.15 21.88
N ALA A 481 -19.49 13.46 22.24
CA ALA A 481 -19.29 12.94 23.60
C ALA A 481 -18.88 14.04 24.61
N THR A 482 -18.32 15.15 24.13
CA THR A 482 -17.97 16.31 24.97
C THR A 482 -18.98 17.45 24.87
N ASN A 483 -19.94 17.35 23.94
CA ASN A 483 -21.04 18.31 23.81
C ASN A 483 -21.98 18.24 25.02
N ARG A 484 -22.14 19.37 25.72
CA ARG A 484 -22.98 19.49 26.93
C ARG A 484 -24.45 19.10 26.71
N LYS A 485 -24.98 19.27 25.50
CA LYS A 485 -26.36 18.87 25.15
C LYS A 485 -26.58 17.36 25.27
N ASN A 486 -25.51 16.56 25.22
CA ASN A 486 -25.56 15.11 25.34
C ASN A 486 -25.24 14.60 26.74
N ALA A 487 -25.30 15.44 27.78
CA ALA A 487 -25.08 15.03 29.17
C ALA A 487 -25.98 13.86 29.61
N TRP A 488 -27.18 13.75 29.03
CA TRP A 488 -28.11 12.63 29.24
C TRP A 488 -27.53 11.26 28.86
N LEU A 489 -26.54 11.20 27.96
CA LEU A 489 -25.85 9.96 27.58
C LEU A 489 -24.91 9.46 28.70
N GLN A 490 -24.58 10.34 29.64
CA GLN A 490 -23.54 10.18 30.66
C GLN A 490 -22.20 9.71 30.04
N PRO A 491 -21.61 10.48 29.11
CA PRO A 491 -20.29 10.14 28.58
C PRO A 491 -19.25 10.11 29.72
N GLY A 492 -18.38 9.11 29.73
CA GLY A 492 -17.39 8.92 30.78
C GLY A 492 -17.30 7.49 31.31
N ALA A 493 -16.44 7.32 32.31
CA ALA A 493 -16.10 6.02 32.88
C ALA A 493 -17.12 5.52 33.92
N GLU A 494 -17.92 6.41 34.51
CA GLU A 494 -18.77 6.12 35.67
C GLU A 494 -19.77 5.01 35.43
N LYS A 495 -20.48 5.06 34.31
CA LYS A 495 -21.49 4.05 33.93
C LYS A 495 -20.88 2.64 33.88
N LEU A 496 -19.68 2.51 33.31
CA LEU A 496 -18.97 1.23 33.24
C LEU A 496 -18.32 0.84 34.58
N ALA A 497 -17.90 1.81 35.38
CA ALA A 497 -17.43 1.57 36.73
C ALA A 497 -18.54 1.05 37.65
N ASP A 498 -19.80 1.47 37.47
CA ASP A 498 -20.94 0.91 38.19
C ASP A 498 -21.18 -0.57 37.80
N ILE A 499 -21.22 -0.85 36.49
CA ILE A 499 -21.49 -2.20 35.97
C ILE A 499 -20.36 -3.17 36.31
N MET A 500 -19.11 -2.79 36.07
CA MET A 500 -17.94 -3.66 36.18
C MET A 500 -17.18 -3.49 37.50
N GLY A 501 -17.62 -2.56 38.35
CA GLY A 501 -16.95 -2.12 39.58
C GLY A 501 -16.56 -3.26 40.50
N LYS A 502 -17.52 -4.12 40.82
CA LYS A 502 -17.34 -5.28 41.71
C LYS A 502 -16.36 -6.32 41.16
N ARG A 503 -16.23 -6.40 39.82
CA ARG A 503 -15.29 -7.32 39.16
C ARG A 503 -13.87 -6.75 39.17
N LEU A 504 -13.72 -5.46 38.92
CA LEU A 504 -12.44 -4.81 38.64
C LEU A 504 -11.77 -4.22 39.88
N TRP A 505 -12.53 -3.88 40.92
CA TRP A 505 -11.99 -3.33 42.17
C TRP A 505 -12.31 -4.21 43.38
N LYS A 506 -11.45 -4.15 44.38
CA LYS A 506 -11.67 -4.69 45.72
C LYS A 506 -11.83 -3.53 46.70
N MET A 507 -12.87 -3.59 47.50
CA MET A 507 -13.07 -2.66 48.62
C MET A 507 -12.32 -3.21 49.83
N THR A 508 -11.54 -2.37 50.48
CA THR A 508 -10.82 -2.67 51.72
C THR A 508 -11.04 -1.53 52.70
N ASN A 509 -11.28 -1.86 53.97
CA ASN A 509 -11.37 -0.85 55.03
C ASN A 509 -9.96 -0.33 55.32
N ALA A 510 -9.78 0.98 55.29
CA ALA A 510 -8.46 1.61 55.48
C ALA A 510 -8.04 1.75 56.95
N GLY A 511 -8.85 1.25 57.89
CA GLY A 511 -8.59 1.29 59.33
C GLY A 511 -9.00 2.59 60.02
N ASP A 512 -9.19 3.67 59.28
CA ASP A 512 -9.63 5.00 59.72
C ASP A 512 -11.15 5.24 59.52
N GLY A 513 -11.91 4.18 59.25
CA GLY A 513 -13.32 4.26 58.86
C GLY A 513 -13.56 4.60 57.37
N SER A 514 -12.51 4.94 56.61
CA SER A 514 -12.63 5.19 55.17
C SER A 514 -12.55 3.91 54.33
N LYS A 515 -13.21 3.94 53.16
CA LYS A 515 -13.19 2.85 52.18
C LYS A 515 -12.10 3.09 51.16
N ARG A 516 -11.13 2.17 51.06
CA ARG A 516 -10.10 2.18 50.01
C ARG A 516 -10.47 1.20 48.91
N TYR A 517 -10.39 1.66 47.67
CA TYR A 517 -10.63 0.83 46.48
C TYR A 517 -9.28 0.48 45.85
N THR A 518 -9.02 -0.80 45.68
CA THR A 518 -7.79 -1.31 45.06
C THR A 518 -8.11 -2.06 43.77
N CYS A 519 -7.37 -1.77 42.70
CA CYS A 519 -7.55 -2.42 41.40
C CYS A 519 -7.18 -3.91 41.48
N ARG A 520 -8.08 -4.78 41.03
CA ARG A 520 -7.76 -6.18 40.77
C ARG A 520 -7.02 -6.28 39.44
N ARG A 521 -5.69 -6.08 39.49
CA ARG A 521 -4.84 -5.95 38.29
C ARG A 521 -5.08 -7.04 37.23
N GLY A 522 -5.21 -8.30 37.63
CA GLY A 522 -5.51 -9.41 36.70
C GLY A 522 -6.85 -9.25 35.96
N ALA A 523 -7.90 -8.86 36.66
CA ALA A 523 -9.22 -8.63 36.07
C ALA A 523 -9.22 -7.38 35.15
N VAL A 524 -8.43 -6.36 35.48
CA VAL A 524 -8.25 -5.18 34.61
C VAL A 524 -7.51 -5.56 33.32
N ILE A 525 -6.43 -6.34 33.41
CA ILE A 525 -5.69 -6.83 32.22
C ILE A 525 -6.64 -7.65 31.32
N GLU A 526 -7.44 -8.53 31.92
CA GLU A 526 -8.42 -9.34 31.20
C GLU A 526 -9.45 -8.45 30.47
N TYR A 527 -10.00 -7.45 31.15
CA TYR A 527 -10.97 -6.52 30.57
C TYR A 527 -10.37 -5.70 29.41
N LEU A 528 -9.14 -5.20 29.57
CA LEU A 528 -8.41 -4.52 28.48
C LEU A 528 -8.14 -5.48 27.30
N GLY A 529 -7.91 -6.77 27.57
CA GLY A 529 -7.83 -7.82 26.56
C GLY A 529 -9.14 -7.98 25.77
N TRP A 530 -10.29 -7.97 26.46
CA TRP A 530 -11.60 -7.99 25.79
C TRP A 530 -11.84 -6.75 24.94
N LEU A 531 -11.39 -5.58 25.40
CA LEU A 531 -11.51 -4.33 24.64
C LEU A 531 -10.66 -4.36 23.36
N LYS A 532 -9.45 -4.94 23.41
CA LYS A 532 -8.61 -5.20 22.23
C LYS A 532 -9.33 -6.12 21.24
N LEU A 533 -10.01 -7.17 21.72
CA LEU A 533 -10.78 -8.08 20.88
C LEU A 533 -12.01 -7.41 20.28
N PHE A 534 -12.78 -6.65 21.07
CA PHE A 534 -13.89 -5.83 20.57
C PHE A 534 -13.46 -4.93 19.41
N ARG A 535 -12.39 -4.13 19.58
CA ARG A 535 -11.86 -3.28 18.51
C ARG A 535 -11.47 -4.05 17.26
N THR A 536 -10.85 -5.21 17.45
CA THR A 536 -10.42 -6.09 16.35
C THR A 536 -11.61 -6.55 15.51
N LYS A 537 -12.80 -6.71 16.10
CA LYS A 537 -14.04 -7.08 15.41
C LYS A 537 -14.85 -5.87 14.91
N MET A 538 -14.85 -4.78 15.67
CA MET A 538 -15.52 -3.53 15.30
C MET A 538 -14.88 -2.87 14.07
N TYR A 539 -13.57 -3.05 13.87
CA TYR A 539 -12.83 -2.48 12.74
C TYR A 539 -13.32 -3.01 11.37
N PRO A 540 -13.38 -4.33 11.10
CA PRO A 540 -14.00 -4.86 9.89
C PRO A 540 -15.52 -4.60 9.84
N ALA A 541 -16.23 -4.59 10.98
CA ALA A 541 -17.66 -4.25 10.99
C ALA A 541 -17.91 -2.84 10.42
N THR A 542 -17.12 -1.87 10.87
CA THR A 542 -17.17 -0.48 10.38
C THR A 542 -16.83 -0.39 8.88
N HIS A 543 -15.86 -1.18 8.42
CA HIS A 543 -15.46 -1.20 7.00
C HIS A 543 -16.53 -1.81 6.07
N ILE A 544 -17.15 -2.91 6.50
CA ILE A 544 -18.17 -3.66 5.73
C ILE A 544 -19.50 -2.91 5.70
N TRP A 545 -19.94 -2.39 6.85
CA TRP A 545 -21.28 -1.85 7.02
C TRP A 545 -21.39 -0.35 6.75
N GLY A 546 -20.27 0.37 6.61
CA GLY A 546 -20.26 1.81 6.29
C GLY A 546 -20.62 2.17 4.84
N GLY A 547 -21.23 1.27 4.07
CA GLY A 547 -21.50 1.45 2.64
C GLY A 547 -20.33 1.01 1.76
N GLN A 548 -20.09 1.68 0.62
CA GLN A 548 -18.99 1.29 -0.27
C GLN A 548 -17.63 1.39 0.45
N PRO A 549 -16.86 0.29 0.51
CA PRO A 549 -15.69 0.22 1.39
C PRO A 549 -14.62 1.23 1.01
N GLY A 550 -14.18 2.01 1.98
CA GLY A 550 -13.10 2.98 1.84
C GLY A 550 -11.75 2.35 1.52
N ARG A 551 -10.74 3.15 1.20
CA ARG A 551 -9.37 2.62 1.10
C ARG A 551 -8.84 2.35 2.50
N GLY A 552 -7.95 1.38 2.66
CA GLY A 552 -7.38 1.01 3.97
C GLY A 552 -7.00 2.19 4.87
N PRO A 553 -6.17 3.16 4.39
CA PRO A 553 -5.78 4.32 5.19
C PRO A 553 -6.95 5.22 5.63
N GLU A 554 -8.03 5.29 4.85
CA GLU A 554 -9.22 6.11 5.15
C GLU A 554 -9.96 5.59 6.40
N VAL A 555 -9.95 4.28 6.65
CA VAL A 555 -10.63 3.66 7.81
C VAL A 555 -9.69 3.47 9.00
N ALA A 556 -8.38 3.35 8.77
CA ALA A 556 -7.37 3.20 9.82
C ALA A 556 -7.18 4.48 10.66
N THR A 557 -7.38 5.64 10.06
CA THR A 557 -7.02 6.95 10.64
C THR A 557 -8.22 7.72 11.22
N LEU A 558 -9.31 7.02 11.55
CA LEU A 558 -10.54 7.63 12.05
C LEU A 558 -10.35 8.27 13.42
N LYS A 559 -10.76 9.54 13.50
CA LYS A 559 -10.77 10.34 14.73
C LYS A 559 -12.19 10.51 15.28
N HIS A 560 -12.35 10.36 16.60
CA HIS A 560 -13.64 10.60 17.28
C HIS A 560 -13.80 12.03 17.77
N CYS A 561 -12.71 12.78 17.95
CA CYS A 561 -12.73 14.18 18.34
C CYS A 561 -11.77 15.01 17.49
N ASP A 562 -12.02 16.32 17.50
CA ASP A 562 -11.24 17.32 16.82
C ASP A 562 -9.81 17.38 17.37
N ILE A 563 -8.85 17.67 16.49
CA ILE A 563 -7.44 17.91 16.85
C ILE A 563 -7.07 19.37 16.57
N GLU A 564 -5.85 19.80 16.87
CA GLU A 564 -5.41 21.21 16.76
C GLU A 564 -5.75 21.90 15.44
N GLN A 565 -5.74 21.18 14.31
CA GLN A 565 -5.93 21.81 12.99
C GLN A 565 -7.00 21.14 12.14
N LEU A 566 -7.55 20.00 12.56
CA LEU A 566 -8.44 19.19 11.73
C LEU A 566 -9.66 18.72 12.51
N PRO A 567 -10.83 18.69 11.85
CA PRO A 567 -12.02 18.12 12.45
C PRO A 567 -11.90 16.60 12.62
N LYS A 568 -12.76 16.08 13.50
CA LYS A 568 -13.03 14.66 13.67
C LYS A 568 -13.54 14.02 12.38
N ASN A 569 -13.53 12.69 12.35
CA ASN A 569 -14.06 11.92 11.23
C ASN A 569 -15.41 11.31 11.51
N ILE A 570 -15.78 11.12 12.78
CA ILE A 570 -16.99 10.43 13.20
C ILE A 570 -17.96 11.46 13.78
N PHE A 571 -19.16 11.48 13.21
CA PHE A 571 -20.23 12.39 13.57
C PHE A 571 -21.51 11.60 13.84
N VAL A 572 -22.45 12.19 14.58
CA VAL A 572 -23.85 11.72 14.63
C VAL A 572 -24.74 12.69 13.88
N PHE A 573 -25.45 12.20 12.87
CA PHE A 573 -26.32 13.00 12.02
C PHE A 573 -27.60 12.22 11.69
N ASP A 574 -28.75 12.85 11.91
CA ASP A 574 -30.09 12.29 11.63
C ASP A 574 -30.31 10.85 12.16
N GLY A 575 -29.88 10.60 13.39
CA GLY A 575 -30.04 9.29 14.02
C GLY A 575 -29.08 8.20 13.52
N GLN A 576 -28.03 8.55 12.78
CA GLN A 576 -26.99 7.63 12.33
C GLN A 576 -25.59 8.17 12.61
N VAL A 577 -24.63 7.26 12.78
CA VAL A 577 -23.22 7.63 12.78
C VAL A 577 -22.74 7.80 11.35
N VAL A 578 -22.10 8.94 11.08
CA VAL A 578 -21.51 9.30 9.78
C VAL A 578 -20.00 9.39 9.90
N ILE A 579 -19.32 8.70 9.01
CA ILE A 579 -17.86 8.72 8.88
C ILE A 579 -17.50 9.55 7.66
N ILE A 580 -16.81 10.67 7.86
CA ILE A 580 -16.35 11.58 6.81
C ILE A 580 -14.82 11.50 6.69
N THR A 581 -14.35 11.05 5.52
CA THR A 581 -12.91 10.88 5.21
C THR A 581 -12.50 11.67 3.98
N ASP A 582 -11.25 12.14 3.95
CA ASP A 582 -10.65 12.76 2.77
C ASP A 582 -10.01 11.72 1.84
N ARG A 583 -10.24 11.87 0.52
CA ARG A 583 -9.50 11.13 -0.49
C ARG A 583 -8.12 11.76 -0.73
N ASP A 584 -7.08 11.18 -0.14
CA ASP A 584 -5.68 11.68 -0.28
C ASP A 584 -5.16 11.72 -1.72
N LYS A 585 -5.62 10.82 -2.62
CA LYS A 585 -5.11 10.79 -4.02
C LYS A 585 -5.40 12.06 -4.84
N SER A 586 -6.39 12.87 -4.45
CA SER A 586 -6.77 14.09 -5.18
C SER A 586 -6.02 15.34 -4.75
N LYS A 587 -5.35 15.33 -3.58
CA LYS A 587 -4.68 16.51 -3.01
C LYS A 587 -3.49 17.03 -3.83
N GLY A 588 -3.08 16.33 -4.90
CA GLY A 588 -1.99 16.74 -5.79
C GLY A 588 -2.39 16.91 -7.26
N LEU A 589 -3.66 16.71 -7.64
CA LEU A 589 -4.09 16.72 -9.05
C LEU A 589 -4.98 17.91 -9.43
N SER A 590 -5.73 18.47 -8.49
CA SER A 590 -6.46 19.72 -8.67
C SER A 590 -5.94 20.66 -7.59
N GLY A 591 -5.49 21.85 -7.95
CA GLY A 591 -4.98 22.89 -7.02
C GLY A 591 -6.01 23.43 -6.01
N GLY A 592 -7.06 22.68 -5.69
CA GLY A 592 -7.99 22.96 -4.61
C GLY A 592 -7.51 22.33 -3.31
N THR A 593 -7.49 23.12 -2.25
CA THR A 593 -7.03 22.81 -0.89
C THR A 593 -7.80 21.68 -0.17
N GLY A 594 -8.80 21.03 -0.80
CA GLY A 594 -9.59 19.94 -0.21
C GLY A 594 -9.61 18.68 -1.09
N GLY A 595 -9.25 17.52 -0.51
CA GLY A 595 -9.53 16.22 -1.15
C GLY A 595 -11.04 15.98 -1.26
N ARG A 596 -11.48 15.09 -2.17
CA ARG A 596 -12.90 14.71 -2.23
C ARG A 596 -13.30 14.09 -0.88
N LYS A 597 -14.23 14.74 -0.17
CA LYS A 597 -14.85 14.23 1.06
C LYS A 597 -15.80 13.08 0.72
N VAL A 598 -15.76 12.01 1.51
CA VAL A 598 -16.63 10.85 1.35
C VAL A 598 -17.33 10.59 2.68
N ALA A 599 -18.66 10.66 2.68
CA ALA A 599 -19.50 10.35 3.82
C ALA A 599 -20.01 8.90 3.74
N ARG A 600 -19.89 8.18 4.85
CA ARG A 600 -20.26 6.78 5.03
C ARG A 600 -21.16 6.64 6.25
N PHE A 601 -22.34 6.07 6.08
CA PHE A 601 -23.34 5.96 7.15
C PHE A 601 -23.29 4.56 7.74
N LEU A 602 -23.22 4.46 9.06
CA LEU A 602 -23.33 3.19 9.75
C LEU A 602 -24.81 2.84 9.97
N PRO A 603 -25.20 1.56 9.82
CA PRO A 603 -26.52 1.10 10.20
C PRO A 603 -26.81 1.38 11.67
N GLU A 604 -28.07 1.49 12.04
CA GLU A 604 -28.51 1.90 13.38
C GLU A 604 -27.89 1.03 14.49
N ARG A 605 -27.89 -0.30 14.32
CA ARG A 605 -27.28 -1.25 15.28
C ARG A 605 -25.80 -0.93 15.53
N LEU A 606 -25.04 -0.73 14.45
CA LEU A 606 -23.61 -0.43 14.53
C LEU A 606 -23.35 1.01 15.00
N SER A 607 -24.24 1.95 14.67
CA SER A 607 -24.20 3.33 15.15
C SER A 607 -24.29 3.39 16.68
N ARG A 608 -25.21 2.64 17.29
CA ARG A 608 -25.31 2.54 18.76
C ARG A 608 -24.02 1.99 19.37
N MET A 609 -23.46 0.93 18.77
CA MET A 609 -22.20 0.34 19.23
C MET A 609 -21.04 1.35 19.16
N MET A 610 -20.96 2.12 18.07
CA MET A 610 -19.94 3.15 17.89
C MET A 610 -20.08 4.29 18.90
N VAL A 611 -21.32 4.74 19.18
CA VAL A 611 -21.60 5.75 20.20
C VAL A 611 -21.20 5.24 21.59
N ALA A 612 -21.59 4.02 21.96
CA ALA A 612 -21.19 3.41 23.24
C ALA A 612 -19.67 3.24 23.36
N TYR A 613 -19.01 2.90 22.25
CA TYR A 613 -17.56 2.78 22.20
C TYR A 613 -16.86 4.12 22.49
N ILE A 614 -17.28 5.19 21.82
CA ILE A 614 -16.68 6.52 21.98
C ILE A 614 -17.05 7.14 23.33
N ALA A 615 -18.32 7.10 23.73
CA ALA A 615 -18.82 7.79 24.91
C ALA A 615 -18.48 7.07 26.23
N TRP A 616 -18.36 5.74 26.25
CA TRP A 616 -18.19 4.99 27.50
C TRP A 616 -16.88 4.20 27.54
N LEU A 617 -16.59 3.38 26.54
CA LEU A 617 -15.44 2.47 26.57
C LEU A 617 -14.08 3.21 26.44
N LEU A 618 -13.98 4.22 25.57
CA LEU A 618 -12.74 5.01 25.42
C LEU A 618 -12.35 5.74 26.73
N PRO A 619 -13.25 6.51 27.39
CA PRO A 619 -12.96 7.09 28.69
C PRO A 619 -12.65 6.05 29.77
N PHE A 620 -13.39 4.93 29.78
CA PHE A 620 -13.19 3.88 30.77
C PHE A 620 -11.82 3.21 30.64
N GLU A 621 -11.37 2.91 29.43
CA GLU A 621 -10.02 2.38 29.18
C GLU A 621 -8.94 3.31 29.75
N LYS A 622 -9.06 4.63 29.53
CA LYS A 622 -8.11 5.62 30.02
C LYS A 622 -8.03 5.61 31.55
N VAL A 623 -9.18 5.52 32.22
CA VAL A 623 -9.25 5.37 33.68
C VAL A 623 -8.62 4.07 34.15
N LEU A 624 -8.87 2.94 33.47
CA LEU A 624 -8.30 1.65 33.83
C LEU A 624 -6.77 1.64 33.75
N HIS A 625 -6.19 2.18 32.67
CA HIS A 625 -4.73 2.29 32.55
C HIS A 625 -4.13 3.13 33.67
N ARG A 626 -4.74 4.28 33.98
CA ARG A 626 -4.27 5.19 35.02
C ARG A 626 -4.38 4.58 36.42
N LEU A 627 -5.53 4.02 36.78
CA LEU A 627 -5.78 3.47 38.12
C LEU A 627 -5.06 2.14 38.37
N ALA A 628 -4.81 1.34 37.34
CA ALA A 628 -4.12 0.04 37.49
C ALA A 628 -2.59 0.14 37.30
N GLY A 629 -2.06 1.31 36.91
CA GLY A 629 -0.64 1.49 36.59
C GLY A 629 -0.18 0.61 35.42
N ILE A 630 -1.09 0.33 34.47
CA ILE A 630 -0.79 -0.48 33.26
C ILE A 630 -0.52 0.48 32.12
N ARG A 631 0.62 0.34 31.44
CA ARG A 631 0.97 1.18 30.29
C ARG A 631 -0.10 1.08 29.19
N GLY A 632 -0.73 2.21 28.87
CA GLY A 632 -1.70 2.34 27.79
C GLY A 632 -1.13 3.05 26.55
N PRO A 633 -1.97 3.29 25.53
CA PRO A 633 -1.63 4.18 24.42
C PRO A 633 -1.23 5.58 24.93
N SER A 634 -0.33 6.27 24.21
CA SER A 634 0.04 7.65 24.52
C SER A 634 -1.19 8.57 24.48
N ASP A 635 -1.23 9.60 25.34
CA ASP A 635 -2.29 10.62 25.34
C ASP A 635 -2.36 11.38 24.01
N SER A 636 -1.24 11.49 23.27
CA SER A 636 -1.23 12.05 21.91
C SER A 636 -2.10 11.27 20.93
N LEU A 637 -2.41 10.00 21.22
CA LEU A 637 -3.26 9.14 20.39
C LEU A 637 -4.73 9.17 20.81
N ASP A 638 -5.12 9.95 21.83
CA ASP A 638 -6.49 10.04 22.35
C ASP A 638 -7.56 10.26 21.25
N PRO A 639 -7.34 11.11 20.23
CA PRO A 639 -8.31 11.32 19.15
C PRO A 639 -8.61 10.11 18.27
N TRP A 640 -7.71 9.13 18.16
CA TRP A 640 -7.86 7.99 17.25
C TRP A 640 -8.61 6.83 17.89
N ILE A 641 -9.49 6.19 17.12
CA ILE A 641 -10.32 5.08 17.63
C ILE A 641 -9.70 3.69 17.46
N TRP A 642 -8.70 3.53 16.58
CA TRP A 642 -7.99 2.27 16.38
C TRP A 642 -6.54 2.40 16.85
N LYS A 643 -6.28 2.04 18.11
CA LYS A 643 -4.96 2.21 18.73
C LYS A 643 -4.64 1.15 19.77
N SER A 644 -3.35 0.96 20.03
CA SER A 644 -2.83 0.18 21.15
C SER A 644 -1.49 0.72 21.62
N ALA A 645 -1.09 0.39 22.86
CA ALA A 645 0.23 0.75 23.39
C ALA A 645 1.39 0.14 22.57
N GLU A 646 1.19 -1.07 22.04
CA GLU A 646 2.20 -1.83 21.27
C GLU A 646 2.47 -1.23 19.89
N LYS A 647 1.44 -0.74 19.19
CA LYS A 647 1.52 -0.37 17.77
C LYS A 647 1.27 1.11 17.49
N GLY A 648 0.85 1.88 18.49
CA GLY A 648 0.29 3.20 18.25
C GLY A 648 -1.02 3.09 17.46
N ILE A 649 -1.12 3.83 16.36
CA ILE A 649 -2.27 3.77 15.43
C ILE A 649 -2.23 2.46 14.65
N TRP A 650 -3.37 1.78 14.54
CA TRP A 650 -3.46 0.53 13.80
C TRP A 650 -3.28 0.74 12.29
N ASP A 651 -2.55 -0.18 11.65
CA ASP A 651 -2.32 -0.17 10.21
C ASP A 651 -3.40 -0.96 9.42
N MET A 652 -3.29 -0.93 8.08
CA MET A 652 -4.15 -1.71 7.19
C MET A 652 -3.92 -3.23 7.34
N ALA A 653 -2.75 -3.67 7.79
CA ALA A 653 -2.43 -5.09 7.86
C ALA A 653 -3.33 -5.80 8.87
N ILE A 654 -3.70 -5.12 9.97
CA ILE A 654 -4.67 -5.64 10.94
C ILE A 654 -6.04 -5.88 10.29
N LEU A 655 -6.58 -4.89 9.58
CA LEU A 655 -7.88 -5.01 8.90
C LEU A 655 -7.86 -6.11 7.84
N SER A 656 -6.81 -6.14 7.01
CA SER A 656 -6.64 -7.18 5.97
C SER A 656 -6.58 -8.58 6.56
N LYS A 657 -5.88 -8.76 7.69
CA LYS A 657 -5.80 -10.05 8.39
C LYS A 657 -7.17 -10.48 8.93
N GLN A 658 -7.94 -9.57 9.53
CA GLN A 658 -9.25 -9.91 10.08
C GLN A 658 -10.27 -10.23 8.99
N LEU A 659 -10.31 -9.43 7.91
CA LEU A 659 -11.18 -9.72 6.77
C LEU A 659 -10.86 -11.08 6.15
N ALA A 660 -9.58 -11.37 5.92
CA ALA A 660 -9.17 -12.64 5.32
C ALA A 660 -9.49 -13.85 6.20
N LEU A 661 -9.42 -13.69 7.52
CA LEU A 661 -9.77 -14.74 8.48
C LEU A 661 -11.28 -15.03 8.45
N VAL A 662 -12.09 -13.98 8.58
CA VAL A 662 -13.56 -14.12 8.61
C VAL A 662 -14.09 -14.65 7.27
N SER A 663 -13.62 -14.10 6.15
CA SER A 663 -14.12 -14.52 4.85
C SER A 663 -13.61 -15.92 4.49
N GLY A 664 -12.39 -16.28 4.92
CA GLY A 664 -11.88 -17.64 4.75
C GLY A 664 -12.71 -18.69 5.50
N VAL A 665 -13.25 -18.34 6.67
CA VAL A 665 -14.13 -19.22 7.46
C VAL A 665 -15.53 -19.30 6.85
N GLU A 666 -16.13 -18.14 6.52
CA GLU A 666 -17.54 -18.06 6.12
C GLU A 666 -17.79 -18.44 4.66
N ILE A 667 -16.85 -18.14 3.75
CA ILE A 667 -17.04 -18.30 2.30
C ILE A 667 -15.88 -19.02 1.61
N GLY A 668 -14.90 -19.56 2.36
CA GLY A 668 -13.73 -20.25 1.80
C GLY A 668 -12.71 -19.35 1.11
N ALA A 669 -13.08 -18.11 0.76
CA ALA A 669 -12.21 -17.14 0.09
C ALA A 669 -11.53 -16.20 1.10
N ARG A 670 -10.19 -16.12 1.09
CA ARG A 670 -9.42 -15.19 1.96
C ARG A 670 -9.34 -13.79 1.35
N LEU A 671 -10.35 -12.97 1.61
CA LEU A 671 -10.46 -11.61 1.09
C LEU A 671 -9.73 -10.62 2.01
N MET A 672 -8.66 -10.01 1.50
CA MET A 672 -8.02 -8.85 2.12
C MET A 672 -8.80 -7.56 1.77
N VAL A 673 -8.42 -6.40 2.33
CA VAL A 673 -9.10 -5.12 2.10
C VAL A 673 -9.32 -4.81 0.61
N SER A 674 -8.31 -5.04 -0.24
CA SER A 674 -8.40 -4.75 -1.67
C SER A 674 -9.34 -5.70 -2.42
N SER A 675 -9.25 -7.01 -2.16
CA SER A 675 -10.11 -8.01 -2.82
C SER A 675 -11.55 -7.94 -2.33
N TYR A 676 -11.76 -7.77 -1.02
CA TYR A 676 -13.07 -7.50 -0.44
C TYR A 676 -13.74 -6.32 -1.12
N ARG A 677 -13.00 -5.21 -1.29
CA ARG A 677 -13.51 -4.02 -1.94
C ARG A 677 -13.90 -4.26 -3.40
N HIS A 678 -13.11 -5.01 -4.18
CA HIS A 678 -13.49 -5.31 -5.57
C HIS A 678 -14.79 -6.11 -5.63
N VAL A 679 -14.92 -7.15 -4.79
CA VAL A 679 -16.14 -7.97 -4.69
C VAL A 679 -17.35 -7.12 -4.26
N ALA A 680 -17.20 -6.31 -3.19
CA ALA A 680 -18.26 -5.46 -2.66
C ALA A 680 -18.73 -4.39 -3.67
N VAL A 681 -17.81 -3.82 -4.45
CA VAL A 681 -18.15 -2.86 -5.52
C VAL A 681 -18.97 -3.57 -6.60
N GLU A 682 -18.54 -4.75 -7.07
CA GLU A 682 -19.28 -5.49 -8.11
C GLU A 682 -20.66 -5.95 -7.63
N MET A 683 -20.79 -6.46 -6.41
CA MET A 683 -22.09 -6.75 -5.79
C MET A 683 -22.97 -5.48 -5.71
N GLY A 684 -22.38 -4.37 -5.28
CA GLY A 684 -23.05 -3.07 -5.22
C GLY A 684 -23.58 -2.62 -6.57
N ARG A 685 -22.87 -2.88 -7.67
CA ARG A 685 -23.32 -2.53 -9.03
C ARG A 685 -24.51 -3.36 -9.48
N LYS A 686 -24.52 -4.67 -9.22
CA LYS A 686 -25.66 -5.53 -9.59
C LYS A 686 -26.93 -5.03 -8.88
N ILE A 687 -26.81 -4.72 -7.59
CA ILE A 687 -27.89 -4.12 -6.80
C ILE A 687 -28.28 -2.75 -7.35
N LYS A 688 -27.32 -1.86 -7.64
CA LYS A 688 -27.56 -0.55 -8.26
C LYS A 688 -28.34 -0.68 -9.56
N GLY A 689 -27.97 -1.62 -10.43
CA GLY A 689 -28.68 -1.89 -11.69
C GLY A 689 -30.10 -2.40 -11.48
N LEU A 690 -30.33 -3.23 -10.46
CA LEU A 690 -31.67 -3.69 -10.09
C LEU A 690 -32.54 -2.55 -9.53
N ILE A 691 -31.98 -1.71 -8.65
CA ILE A 691 -32.68 -0.56 -8.07
C ILE A 691 -33.05 0.46 -9.15
N ILE A 692 -32.14 0.77 -10.07
CA ILE A 692 -32.43 1.71 -11.17
C ILE A 692 -33.57 1.17 -12.04
N ARG A 693 -33.52 -0.12 -12.41
CA ARG A 693 -34.61 -0.77 -13.17
C ARG A 693 -35.93 -0.72 -12.42
N GLN A 694 -35.91 -0.90 -11.11
CA GLN A 694 -37.12 -0.86 -10.29
C GLN A 694 -37.68 0.57 -10.18
N ILE A 695 -36.84 1.58 -9.99
CA ILE A 695 -37.27 2.99 -10.00
C ILE A 695 -37.78 3.39 -11.39
N ASP A 696 -37.18 2.88 -12.46
CA ASP A 696 -37.65 3.08 -13.83
C ASP A 696 -39.01 2.42 -14.08
N LEU A 697 -39.24 1.22 -13.53
CA LEU A 697 -40.53 0.53 -13.57
C LEU A 697 -41.59 1.27 -12.74
N GLU A 698 -41.26 1.67 -11.51
CA GLU A 698 -42.16 2.43 -10.62
C GLU A 698 -42.48 3.82 -11.20
N ALA A 699 -41.53 4.47 -11.89
CA ALA A 699 -41.77 5.73 -12.60
C ALA A 699 -42.64 5.53 -13.85
N ALA A 700 -42.46 4.42 -14.58
CA ALA A 700 -43.31 4.08 -15.73
C ALA A 700 -44.74 3.66 -15.31
N GLU A 701 -44.91 3.13 -14.10
CA GLU A 701 -46.23 2.82 -13.51
C GLU A 701 -46.91 4.07 -12.90
N ALA A 702 -46.14 5.11 -12.56
CA ALA A 702 -46.64 6.37 -11.99
C ALA A 702 -46.98 7.45 -13.05
N ASP A 703 -46.85 7.15 -14.35
CA ASP A 703 -47.31 8.00 -15.45
C ASP A 703 -48.85 7.95 -15.62
N SER A 704 -49.57 8.29 -14.54
CA SER A 704 -50.81 9.05 -14.63
C SER A 704 -50.67 10.29 -13.75
N ASP A 705 -50.26 11.39 -14.38
CA ASP A 705 -50.35 12.77 -13.92
C ASP A 705 -49.63 13.14 -12.60
N ASN A 706 -48.34 13.49 -12.68
CA ASN A 706 -47.75 14.52 -11.82
C ASN A 706 -46.43 15.07 -12.37
N GLU A 707 -46.52 15.96 -13.36
CA GLU A 707 -45.41 16.84 -13.75
C GLU A 707 -45.44 18.12 -12.89
N VAL A 708 -44.49 18.29 -11.96
CA VAL A 708 -44.33 19.54 -11.20
C VAL A 708 -43.10 20.29 -11.70
N ALA A 709 -43.31 21.54 -12.14
CA ALA A 709 -42.27 22.46 -12.59
C ALA A 709 -41.56 23.16 -11.41
N ASP A 710 -40.25 23.43 -11.57
CA ASP A 710 -39.45 24.19 -10.62
C ASP A 710 -39.82 25.69 -10.66
N LEU A 711 -40.41 26.19 -9.58
CA LEU A 711 -41.03 27.52 -9.45
C LEU A 711 -40.05 28.70 -9.55
N ILE A 712 -38.73 28.48 -9.56
CA ILE A 712 -37.74 29.58 -9.58
C ILE A 712 -37.04 29.71 -10.93
N THR A 713 -36.88 28.62 -11.69
CA THR A 713 -36.04 28.64 -12.91
C THR A 713 -36.78 28.27 -14.19
N GLY A 714 -37.98 27.68 -14.09
CA GLY A 714 -38.76 27.25 -15.27
C GLY A 714 -38.09 26.15 -16.12
N GLU A 715 -36.88 25.69 -15.75
CA GLU A 715 -36.19 24.61 -16.45
C GLU A 715 -36.76 23.25 -16.04
N ARG A 716 -37.24 22.51 -17.04
CA ARG A 716 -37.62 21.10 -16.90
C ARG A 716 -36.37 20.24 -16.68
N ARG A 717 -36.00 19.97 -15.43
CA ARG A 717 -34.90 19.05 -15.11
C ARG A 717 -35.45 17.71 -14.62
N ARG A 718 -35.10 16.61 -15.32
CA ARG A 718 -35.25 15.25 -14.79
C ARG A 718 -34.44 15.14 -13.49
N GLN A 719 -35.08 14.69 -12.40
CA GLN A 719 -34.43 14.53 -11.09
C GLN A 719 -33.13 13.71 -11.20
N PRO A 720 -32.04 14.10 -10.49
CA PRO A 720 -30.79 13.34 -10.50
C PRO A 720 -30.96 12.06 -9.67
N ARG A 721 -31.05 10.93 -10.38
CA ARG A 721 -31.25 9.58 -9.84
C ARG A 721 -30.04 9.14 -9.00
N VAL A 722 -30.30 8.27 -8.02
CA VAL A 722 -29.45 7.58 -7.01
C VAL A 722 -27.99 7.24 -7.40
N GLU A 723 -27.65 7.28 -8.69
CA GLU A 723 -26.34 7.02 -9.29
C GLU A 723 -25.18 7.83 -8.68
N TYR A 724 -25.42 9.10 -8.34
CA TYR A 724 -24.38 9.99 -7.81
C TYR A 724 -23.86 9.57 -6.44
N VAL A 725 -24.72 9.00 -5.58
CA VAL A 725 -24.35 8.64 -4.20
C VAL A 725 -23.38 7.46 -4.17
N TRP A 726 -23.66 6.42 -4.96
CA TRP A 726 -22.83 5.21 -5.02
C TRP A 726 -21.46 5.49 -5.65
N ASP A 727 -21.43 6.25 -6.74
CA ASP A 727 -20.18 6.64 -7.40
C ASP A 727 -19.38 7.63 -6.54
N SER A 728 -20.05 8.40 -5.69
CA SER A 728 -19.42 9.24 -4.66
C SER A 728 -18.76 8.45 -3.55
N GLN A 729 -19.40 7.39 -3.06
CA GLN A 729 -18.83 6.53 -2.02
C GLN A 729 -17.75 5.58 -2.54
N ALA A 730 -17.88 5.08 -3.78
CA ALA A 730 -16.93 4.15 -4.38
C ALA A 730 -15.55 4.79 -4.68
N THR A 731 -15.43 6.13 -4.67
CA THR A 731 -14.18 6.89 -4.95
C THR A 731 -13.55 6.66 -6.34
N HIS A 732 -14.28 6.04 -7.27
CA HIS A 732 -13.96 5.89 -8.69
C HIS A 732 -15.26 5.71 -9.48
N GLY A 733 -15.30 6.19 -10.72
CA GLY A 733 -16.52 6.16 -11.54
C GLY A 733 -16.82 4.79 -12.12
N SER A 734 -18.10 4.55 -12.44
CA SER A 734 -18.59 3.29 -13.00
C SER A 734 -17.78 2.79 -14.22
N ARG A 735 -17.26 3.70 -15.06
CA ARG A 735 -16.39 3.41 -16.22
C ARG A 735 -15.05 2.77 -15.85
N ILE A 736 -14.38 3.29 -14.82
CA ILE A 736 -13.05 2.82 -14.39
C ILE A 736 -13.12 1.37 -13.91
N ALA A 737 -14.20 1.01 -13.24
CA ALA A 737 -14.35 -0.33 -12.68
C ALA A 737 -14.83 -1.37 -13.70
N ARG A 738 -15.67 -0.97 -14.69
CA ARG A 738 -15.97 -1.84 -15.85
C ARG A 738 -14.71 -2.10 -16.68
N GLY A 739 -13.89 -1.07 -16.87
CA GLY A 739 -12.62 -1.21 -17.56
C GLY A 739 -11.64 -2.13 -16.83
N HIS A 740 -11.50 -2.04 -15.50
CA HIS A 740 -10.35 -2.66 -14.84
C HIS A 740 -10.54 -4.05 -14.22
N TYR A 741 -11.77 -4.48 -13.89
CA TYR A 741 -11.91 -5.73 -13.14
C TYR A 741 -13.20 -6.53 -13.32
N GLY A 742 -14.29 -5.98 -13.87
CA GLY A 742 -15.58 -6.69 -14.00
C GLY A 742 -16.08 -6.82 -15.44
N VAL A 743 -16.54 -8.01 -15.81
CA VAL A 743 -17.19 -8.31 -17.10
C VAL A 743 -18.52 -9.02 -16.83
N ASN A 744 -19.58 -8.64 -17.54
CA ASN A 744 -20.79 -9.45 -17.63
C ASN A 744 -20.56 -10.43 -18.78
N LEU A 745 -20.43 -11.72 -18.46
CA LEU A 745 -20.40 -12.79 -19.45
C LEU A 745 -21.84 -13.15 -19.85
#